data_AF-A0A932R3B7-F1
#
_entry.id   AF-A0A932R3B7-F1
#
_cell.length_a   1.000
_cell.length_b   1.000
_cell.length_c   1.000
_cell.angle_alpha   90.00
_cell.angle_beta   90.00
_cell.angle_gamma   90.00
#
_symmetry.space_group_name_H-M   'P 1'
#
loop_
_entity.id
_entity.type
_entity.pdbx_description
1 polymer ?
#
loop_
_entity_poly.entity_id
_entity_poly.type
_entity_poly.pdbx_seq_one_letter_code
_entity_poly.pdbx_strand_id
1 'polypeptide(L)'
;TDSFNVVSLGDDKSASMLVAGEYTVMAKEIEHRSNLLGVVLPYSVAFAGNYFIHGTPLGKNNLPDPELVYSVRLNNTDAEKTFEFSNLSTRVVVSSPTSVDALTLKDQEFLGFLNPKLSNDFQKISLSVKAKAYSVNDLDSGLNIVSRGGIREFPIASVSKLITAMVVTDSLYGDDIVQISKQSVNTYGHQGNLSVGEKFKVTDLLNCLLLESSNDAAEAFAERIGRNKFITLMNSKVRDIGMLNTKFSDPSGLSKLNTSTPEDLYRLIAYIEENRSDIVLILTKQSYKVLGGSLSKNHLWLNRNRLVRENNRYYIGGKDGFTSDALQTFAGAFSIPLTEFDHKKFSVAILKSSDRNGDVDKIMNAIISALKYKDGTKFETVLNRRKFETTTIEPEKNISLMFVGDIMMDRGVRQMIDRHGGGDFSFPFEFVPFLKDPDILFGNLEGPVSNVGYDMKNLYSFRMDPRVISALSLAGFDALSVANNHIGDWGLSAFEDTLNRLKDSGILAVGGGYNGVDARTVKVIERNGIKIGFLGFSDVGPSWLSEKENLPSILSASDPQFKKIINDAAKKVDHLVVSIHFGEEYQPEATQRQRELAHAAIDAGARIIIGHHPHVAEEVEKYKGGVIDYSLGNFIFDQPFSKETMTGDVLEIILDKTNLLEVNQSQVSQNNYFQPSLVEESGE
;
A
#
# COMPACT_ATOMS: atom_id res chain seq x y z
N THR A 1 -18.12 46.59 1.33
CA THR A 1 -18.59 45.38 2.02
C THR A 1 -19.06 44.44 0.95
N ASP A 2 -18.26 43.42 0.68
CA ASP A 2 -18.62 42.39 -0.28
C ASP A 2 -19.52 41.37 0.42
N SER A 3 -20.52 40.89 -0.30
CA SER A 3 -21.49 39.92 0.20
C SER A 3 -21.49 38.74 -0.75
N PHE A 4 -21.22 37.56 -0.22
CA PHE A 4 -21.19 36.31 -0.98
C PHE A 4 -22.39 35.46 -0.62
N ASN A 5 -22.98 34.82 -1.62
CA ASN A 5 -24.08 33.89 -1.38
C ASN A 5 -23.50 32.54 -0.95
N VAL A 6 -23.94 32.05 0.21
CA VAL A 6 -23.62 30.69 0.64
C VAL A 6 -24.42 29.72 -0.22
N VAL A 7 -23.71 28.89 -0.97
CA VAL A 7 -24.28 27.89 -1.89
C VAL A 7 -24.82 26.70 -1.11
N SER A 8 -24.11 26.29 -0.05
CA SER A 8 -24.64 25.38 0.96
C SER A 8 -23.92 25.56 2.30
N LEU A 9 -24.65 25.33 3.38
CA LEU A 9 -24.10 25.05 4.69
C LEU A 9 -24.27 23.55 4.96
N GLY A 10 -23.29 22.90 5.62
CA GLY A 10 -23.38 21.52 6.14
C GLY A 10 -24.80 21.17 6.61
N ASP A 11 -25.33 19.96 6.34
CA ASP A 11 -26.74 19.56 6.60
C ASP A 11 -27.30 20.07 7.94
N ASP A 12 -28.59 20.38 8.08
CA ASP A 12 -29.22 21.09 9.21
C ASP A 12 -28.98 20.44 10.60
N LYS A 13 -28.54 19.18 10.65
CA LYS A 13 -28.08 18.49 11.87
C LYS A 13 -26.59 18.73 12.22
N SER A 14 -25.81 19.21 11.27
CA SER A 14 -24.42 19.68 11.38
C SER A 14 -24.30 21.22 11.33
N ALA A 15 -25.20 21.94 10.64
CA ALA A 15 -25.31 23.41 10.71
C ALA A 15 -25.78 23.88 12.10
N SER A 16 -26.58 23.08 12.79
CA SER A 16 -26.94 23.33 14.20
C SER A 16 -25.76 23.25 15.18
N MET A 17 -24.53 23.01 14.71
CA MET A 17 -23.30 22.97 15.51
C MET A 17 -22.34 24.16 15.30
N LEU A 18 -22.49 24.97 14.23
CA LEU A 18 -21.69 26.18 14.08
C LEU A 18 -22.35 27.32 14.88
N VAL A 19 -21.85 27.55 16.11
CA VAL A 19 -22.43 28.51 17.05
C VAL A 19 -22.17 29.94 16.60
N ALA A 20 -23.13 30.82 16.87
CA ALA A 20 -22.88 32.24 16.74
C ALA A 20 -21.73 32.67 17.66
N GLY A 21 -20.70 33.28 17.10
CA GLY A 21 -19.47 33.56 17.84
C GLY A 21 -18.39 34.16 16.95
N GLU A 22 -17.27 34.50 17.59
CA GLU A 22 -16.10 35.07 16.93
C GLU A 22 -14.99 34.02 16.87
N TYR A 23 -14.51 33.75 15.67
CA TYR A 23 -13.47 32.79 15.34
C TYR A 23 -12.27 33.49 14.70
N THR A 24 -11.17 32.75 14.54
CA THR A 24 -9.98 33.23 13.82
C THR A 24 -9.56 32.17 12.81
N VAL A 25 -9.14 32.61 11.62
CA VAL A 25 -8.64 31.70 10.59
C VAL A 25 -7.45 30.89 11.12
N MET A 26 -7.54 29.57 11.01
CA MET A 26 -6.55 28.61 11.51
C MET A 26 -5.55 28.19 10.43
N ALA A 27 -6.02 28.00 9.20
CA ALA A 27 -5.23 27.57 8.06
C ALA A 27 -5.87 28.02 6.74
N LYS A 28 -5.05 28.10 5.70
CA LYS A 28 -5.48 28.49 4.35
C LYS A 28 -4.74 27.65 3.31
N GLU A 29 -5.47 26.95 2.46
CA GLU A 29 -4.91 26.14 1.38
C GLU A 29 -5.69 26.36 0.07
N ILE A 30 -4.98 26.53 -1.05
CA ILE A 30 -5.61 26.68 -2.38
C ILE A 30 -6.35 25.40 -2.75
N GLU A 31 -5.80 24.25 -2.40
CA GLU A 31 -6.43 22.95 -2.54
C GLU A 31 -6.24 22.17 -1.24
N HIS A 32 -7.21 22.26 -0.32
CA HIS A 32 -7.14 21.49 0.91
C HIS A 32 -7.58 20.04 0.64
N ARG A 33 -6.64 19.11 0.70
CA ARG A 33 -6.95 17.68 0.65
C ARG A 33 -7.39 17.23 2.04
N SER A 34 -8.70 17.09 2.23
CA SER A 34 -9.30 16.61 3.45
C SER A 34 -9.03 15.11 3.58
N ASN A 35 -8.13 14.72 4.49
CA ASN A 35 -7.79 13.31 4.75
C ASN A 35 -8.97 12.56 5.37
N LEU A 36 -9.85 13.29 6.05
CA LEU A 36 -10.95 12.75 6.80
C LEU A 36 -12.23 12.61 5.97
N LEU A 37 -12.43 13.43 4.94
CA LEU A 37 -13.52 13.28 3.97
C LEU A 37 -13.09 12.60 2.66
N GLY A 38 -11.79 12.59 2.35
CA GLY A 38 -11.29 12.10 1.07
C GLY A 38 -11.73 12.99 -0.10
N VAL A 39 -11.82 14.31 0.10
CA VAL A 39 -12.17 15.29 -0.95
C VAL A 39 -11.15 16.42 -0.98
N VAL A 40 -11.08 17.13 -2.09
CA VAL A 40 -10.31 18.38 -2.21
C VAL A 40 -11.24 19.55 -2.06
N LEU A 41 -10.96 20.45 -1.13
CA LEU A 41 -11.71 21.68 -0.92
C LEU A 41 -10.90 22.85 -1.52
N PRO A 42 -11.32 23.42 -2.66
CA PRO A 42 -10.60 24.53 -3.28
C PRO A 42 -10.80 25.83 -2.51
N TYR A 43 -9.79 26.70 -2.52
CA TYR A 43 -9.77 28.03 -1.87
C TYR A 43 -10.22 27.97 -0.42
N SER A 44 -9.67 27.02 0.32
CA SER A 44 -10.09 26.67 1.66
C SER A 44 -9.52 27.60 2.72
N VAL A 45 -10.41 28.08 3.58
CA VAL A 45 -10.11 28.88 4.77
C VAL A 45 -10.67 28.14 5.98
N ALA A 46 -9.81 27.43 6.72
CA ALA A 46 -10.19 26.77 7.96
C ALA A 46 -10.35 27.81 9.07
N PHE A 47 -11.44 27.77 9.84
CA PHE A 47 -11.69 28.76 10.90
C PHE A 47 -12.20 28.16 12.21
N ALA A 48 -12.60 26.88 12.23
CA ALA A 48 -13.06 26.21 13.44
C ALA A 48 -13.00 24.67 13.32
N GLY A 49 -11.96 24.00 13.85
CA GLY A 49 -11.88 22.54 13.83
C GLY A 49 -11.96 21.95 12.41
N ASN A 50 -13.08 21.30 12.06
CA ASN A 50 -13.36 20.77 10.71
C ASN A 50 -14.19 21.74 9.83
N TYR A 51 -14.37 23.00 10.23
CA TYR A 51 -15.12 24.00 9.47
C TYR A 51 -14.19 24.88 8.63
N PHE A 52 -14.49 24.88 7.34
CA PHE A 52 -13.85 25.61 6.25
C PHE A 52 -14.84 26.54 5.55
N ILE A 53 -14.37 27.67 5.04
CA ILE A 53 -15.01 28.36 3.92
C ILE A 53 -14.29 27.88 2.66
N HIS A 54 -15.02 27.35 1.68
CA HIS A 54 -14.40 26.75 0.49
C HIS A 54 -15.29 26.84 -0.75
N GLY A 55 -14.70 26.55 -1.92
CA GLY A 55 -15.40 26.43 -3.20
C GLY A 55 -16.07 25.06 -3.37
N THR A 56 -16.44 24.71 -4.60
CA THR A 56 -17.03 23.40 -4.90
C THR A 56 -16.04 22.27 -4.58
N PRO A 57 -16.37 21.35 -3.64
CA PRO A 57 -15.52 20.21 -3.33
C PRO A 57 -15.23 19.38 -4.59
N LEU A 58 -14.05 18.79 -4.66
CA LEU A 58 -13.69 17.78 -5.65
C LEU A 58 -13.66 16.43 -4.96
N GLY A 59 -14.40 15.45 -5.48
CA GLY A 59 -14.39 14.08 -4.97
C GLY A 59 -13.02 13.40 -5.14
N LYS A 60 -12.92 12.13 -4.75
CA LYS A 60 -11.67 11.34 -4.85
C LYS A 60 -11.04 11.29 -6.24
N ASN A 61 -11.83 11.54 -7.29
CA ASN A 61 -11.39 11.51 -8.69
C ASN A 61 -11.10 12.93 -9.23
N ASN A 62 -10.93 13.92 -8.35
CA ASN A 62 -10.83 15.36 -8.65
C ASN A 62 -12.03 15.94 -9.45
N LEU A 63 -13.14 15.22 -9.58
CA LEU A 63 -14.36 15.72 -10.20
C LEU A 63 -15.15 16.58 -9.20
N PRO A 64 -15.74 17.71 -9.63
CA PRO A 64 -16.60 18.53 -8.77
C PRO A 64 -17.76 17.71 -8.19
N ASP A 65 -17.90 17.72 -6.88
CA ASP A 65 -19.02 17.14 -6.13
C ASP A 65 -19.86 18.28 -5.52
N PRO A 66 -20.81 18.83 -6.30
CA PRO A 66 -21.65 19.93 -5.84
C PRO A 66 -22.76 19.49 -4.88
N GLU A 67 -22.96 18.18 -4.68
CA GLU A 67 -23.94 17.66 -3.73
C GLU A 67 -23.33 17.41 -2.35
N LEU A 68 -22.00 17.48 -2.21
CA LEU A 68 -21.33 17.42 -0.92
C LEU A 68 -21.66 18.65 -0.06
N VAL A 69 -22.58 18.46 0.88
CA VAL A 69 -22.98 19.47 1.85
C VAL A 69 -22.05 19.41 3.06
N TYR A 70 -20.94 20.16 2.99
CA TYR A 70 -19.94 20.26 4.06
C TYR A 70 -19.58 21.72 4.33
N SER A 71 -19.45 22.09 5.61
CA SER A 71 -19.02 23.40 6.06
C SER A 71 -19.71 24.60 5.37
N VAL A 72 -19.01 25.70 5.06
CA VAL A 72 -19.56 26.89 4.39
C VAL A 72 -19.07 26.90 2.94
N ARG A 73 -19.93 26.43 2.03
CA ARG A 73 -19.61 26.39 0.60
C ARG A 73 -20.03 27.69 -0.07
N LEU A 74 -19.09 28.32 -0.75
CA LEU A 74 -19.32 29.39 -1.72
C LEU A 74 -19.15 28.81 -3.14
N ASN A 75 -19.52 29.57 -4.16
CA ASN A 75 -19.04 29.24 -5.51
C ASN A 75 -17.52 29.48 -5.58
N ASN A 76 -16.83 28.88 -6.55
CA ASN A 76 -15.37 28.95 -6.63
C ASN A 76 -14.83 30.39 -6.68
N THR A 77 -15.48 31.28 -7.43
CA THR A 77 -15.06 32.69 -7.55
C THR A 77 -15.14 33.43 -6.22
N ASP A 78 -16.20 33.21 -5.45
CA ASP A 78 -16.41 33.87 -4.15
C ASP A 78 -15.56 33.23 -3.05
N ALA A 79 -15.32 31.92 -3.13
CA ALA A 79 -14.37 31.22 -2.28
C ALA A 79 -12.94 31.74 -2.49
N GLU A 80 -12.52 31.89 -3.74
CA GLU A 80 -11.22 32.46 -4.12
C GLU A 80 -11.05 33.88 -3.57
N LYS A 81 -12.05 34.75 -3.75
CA LYS A 81 -12.02 36.10 -3.16
C LYS A 81 -11.95 36.09 -1.63
N THR A 82 -12.72 35.22 -0.98
CA THR A 82 -12.69 35.07 0.48
C THR A 82 -11.34 34.55 0.95
N PHE A 83 -10.74 33.63 0.19
CA PHE A 83 -9.39 33.16 0.41
C PHE A 83 -8.40 34.33 0.26
N GLU A 84 -8.36 35.05 -0.85
CA GLU A 84 -7.41 36.16 -1.05
C GLU A 84 -7.54 37.27 0.01
N PHE A 85 -8.76 37.60 0.41
CA PHE A 85 -9.05 38.64 1.41
C PHE A 85 -8.63 38.26 2.84
N SER A 86 -8.64 36.96 3.18
CA SER A 86 -8.40 36.49 4.55
C SER A 86 -6.93 36.17 4.82
N ASN A 87 -6.52 36.25 6.09
CA ASN A 87 -5.22 35.81 6.60
C ASN A 87 -5.39 35.20 8.00
N LEU A 88 -4.32 34.67 8.60
CA LEU A 88 -4.39 33.99 9.91
C LEU A 88 -4.81 34.89 11.09
N SER A 89 -4.82 36.22 10.93
CA SER A 89 -5.35 37.16 11.92
C SER A 89 -6.77 37.62 11.62
N THR A 90 -7.32 37.23 10.47
CA THR A 90 -8.70 37.54 10.07
C THR A 90 -9.66 36.86 11.02
N ARG A 91 -10.59 37.66 11.55
CA ARG A 91 -11.66 37.17 12.41
C ARG A 91 -12.85 36.76 11.55
N VAL A 92 -13.44 35.61 11.87
CA VAL A 92 -14.65 35.10 11.22
C VAL A 92 -15.77 35.20 12.25
N VAL A 93 -16.76 36.04 12.01
CA VAL A 93 -17.91 36.22 12.90
C VAL A 93 -19.10 35.49 12.32
N VAL A 94 -19.64 34.53 13.08
CA VAL A 94 -20.86 33.80 12.74
C VAL A 94 -21.99 34.37 13.59
N SER A 95 -23.13 34.70 13.00
CA SER A 95 -24.29 35.27 13.71
C SER A 95 -25.56 34.48 13.43
N SER A 96 -26.37 34.22 14.47
CA SER A 96 -27.70 33.61 14.35
C SER A 96 -28.77 34.70 14.13
N PRO A 97 -29.84 34.45 13.34
CA PRO A 97 -30.97 35.37 13.20
C PRO A 97 -31.76 35.58 14.51
N THR A 98 -31.63 34.68 15.48
CA THR A 98 -32.25 34.76 16.80
C THR A 98 -31.21 35.01 17.89
N SER A 99 -31.38 36.16 18.54
CA SER A 99 -30.71 36.67 19.76
C SER A 99 -29.21 36.96 19.69
N VAL A 100 -28.93 38.27 19.60
CA VAL A 100 -27.66 38.95 19.95
C VAL A 100 -27.49 39.04 21.48
N ASP A 101 -28.41 38.52 22.29
CA ASP A 101 -28.36 38.64 23.74
C ASP A 101 -28.22 37.28 24.44
N ALA A 102 -27.14 37.19 25.23
CA ALA A 102 -26.77 36.17 26.20
C ALA A 102 -26.10 34.88 25.68
N LEU A 103 -24.77 34.94 25.58
CA LEU A 103 -23.92 33.76 25.79
C LEU A 103 -24.10 33.30 27.25
N THR A 104 -24.74 32.15 27.46
CA THR A 104 -24.98 31.53 28.77
C THR A 104 -23.92 30.49 29.12
N LEU A 105 -23.87 30.04 30.39
CA LEU A 105 -22.96 28.97 30.87
C LEU A 105 -23.03 27.66 30.06
N LYS A 106 -24.11 27.40 29.32
CA LYS A 106 -24.20 26.28 28.36
C LYS A 106 -23.28 26.45 27.14
N ASP A 107 -22.97 27.68 26.77
CA ASP A 107 -22.10 27.98 25.62
C ASP A 107 -20.62 27.72 25.96
N GLN A 108 -20.25 27.73 27.25
CA GLN A 108 -18.92 27.29 27.71
C GLN A 108 -18.75 25.76 27.70
N GLU A 109 -19.82 24.99 27.94
CA GLU A 109 -19.80 23.54 27.75
C GLU A 109 -19.73 23.17 26.25
N PHE A 110 -20.32 23.99 25.38
CA PHE A 110 -20.37 23.76 23.92
C PHE A 110 -19.09 24.22 23.18
N LEU A 111 -18.32 25.17 23.71
CA LEU A 111 -16.94 25.46 23.26
C LEU A 111 -16.02 24.22 23.32
N GLY A 112 -16.41 23.17 24.06
CA GLY A 112 -15.78 21.84 24.02
C GLY A 112 -15.87 21.11 22.68
N PHE A 113 -16.73 21.56 21.76
CA PHE A 113 -16.83 21.04 20.39
C PHE A 113 -15.80 21.66 19.43
N LEU A 114 -15.35 22.88 19.72
CA LEU A 114 -14.37 23.64 18.92
C LEU A 114 -12.91 23.31 19.27
N ASN A 115 -12.72 22.50 20.30
CA ASN A 115 -11.46 21.95 20.72
C ASN A 115 -11.75 20.51 21.18
N PRO A 116 -11.71 19.52 20.27
CA PRO A 116 -12.25 18.18 20.48
C PRO A 116 -11.33 17.36 21.38
N LYS A 117 -11.08 17.88 22.58
CA LYS A 117 -10.47 17.12 23.65
C LYS A 117 -11.46 16.02 24.00
N LEU A 118 -11.05 14.78 23.77
CA LEU A 118 -11.79 13.60 24.19
C LEU A 118 -12.13 13.69 25.68
N SER A 119 -13.23 13.05 26.08
CA SER A 119 -13.44 12.82 27.51
C SER A 119 -12.30 11.95 28.03
N ASN A 120 -11.75 12.30 29.20
CA ASN A 120 -10.70 11.51 29.86
C ASN A 120 -11.27 10.24 30.55
N ASP A 121 -12.51 9.85 30.21
CA ASP A 121 -13.24 8.74 30.84
C ASP A 121 -12.84 7.38 30.25
N PHE A 122 -11.56 7.17 30.02
CA PHE A 122 -10.99 5.91 29.55
C PHE A 122 -11.01 4.80 30.60
N GLN A 123 -11.38 5.11 31.84
CA GLN A 123 -11.26 4.23 33.02
C GLN A 123 -12.09 2.93 32.98
N LYS A 124 -12.86 2.66 31.91
CA LYS A 124 -13.73 1.47 31.78
C LYS A 124 -13.37 0.51 30.65
N ILE A 125 -12.21 0.68 29.98
CA ILE A 125 -11.83 -0.25 28.91
C ILE A 125 -11.46 -1.63 29.50
N SER A 126 -12.27 -2.64 29.17
CA SER A 126 -11.96 -4.04 29.46
C SER A 126 -11.35 -4.71 28.23
N LEU A 127 -10.19 -5.34 28.39
CA LEU A 127 -9.44 -5.97 27.29
C LEU A 127 -9.43 -7.49 27.44
N SER A 128 -9.90 -8.19 26.41
CA SER A 128 -9.82 -9.66 26.28
C SER A 128 -8.64 -10.06 25.40
N VAL A 129 -7.43 -9.88 25.96
CA VAL A 129 -6.14 -10.12 25.28
C VAL A 129 -5.41 -11.35 25.86
N LYS A 130 -4.58 -11.98 25.03
CA LYS A 130 -3.74 -13.14 25.37
C LYS A 130 -2.47 -12.76 26.12
N ALA A 131 -2.03 -11.51 26.00
CA ALA A 131 -0.89 -10.94 26.70
C ALA A 131 -1.01 -11.09 28.23
N LYS A 132 0.09 -11.52 28.87
CA LYS A 132 0.14 -11.58 30.35
C LYS A 132 0.35 -10.21 30.98
N ALA A 133 1.00 -9.29 30.26
CA ALA A 133 1.20 -7.92 30.69
C ALA A 133 1.10 -6.97 29.48
N TYR A 134 0.51 -5.80 29.69
CA TYR A 134 0.30 -4.79 28.67
C TYR A 134 0.06 -3.41 29.29
N SER A 135 0.23 -2.36 28.51
CA SER A 135 -0.18 -1.00 28.84
C SER A 135 -0.69 -0.29 27.59
N VAL A 136 -1.68 0.56 27.81
CA VAL A 136 -2.17 1.53 26.85
C VAL A 136 -2.15 2.88 27.55
N ASN A 137 -1.47 3.85 26.96
CA ASN A 137 -1.35 5.18 27.52
C ASN A 137 -1.66 6.22 26.45
N ASP A 138 -2.28 7.31 26.86
CA ASP A 138 -2.38 8.53 26.07
C ASP A 138 -1.01 9.23 26.06
N LEU A 139 -0.45 9.43 24.87
CA LEU A 139 0.87 10.03 24.72
C LEU A 139 0.86 11.55 24.98
N ASP A 140 -0.25 12.23 24.77
CA ASP A 140 -0.32 13.70 24.94
C ASP A 140 -0.47 14.09 26.41
N SER A 141 -1.23 13.30 27.17
CA SER A 141 -1.49 13.58 28.60
C SER A 141 -0.67 12.74 29.57
N GLY A 142 -0.06 11.65 29.08
CA GLY A 142 0.59 10.63 29.90
C GLY A 142 -0.36 9.75 30.70
N LEU A 143 -1.68 9.88 30.50
CA LEU A 143 -2.67 9.10 31.22
C LEU A 143 -2.54 7.60 30.90
N ASN A 144 -2.38 6.77 31.94
CA ASN A 144 -2.52 5.32 31.81
C ASN A 144 -4.01 4.98 31.64
N ILE A 145 -4.38 4.50 30.46
CA ILE A 145 -5.76 4.16 30.10
C ILE A 145 -6.13 2.81 30.68
N VAL A 146 -5.29 1.81 30.40
CA VAL A 146 -5.44 0.46 30.95
C VAL A 146 -4.08 -0.21 30.99
N SER A 147 -3.82 -0.93 32.06
CA SER A 147 -2.59 -1.70 32.21
C SER A 147 -2.82 -3.01 32.96
N ARG A 148 -1.98 -3.98 32.66
CA ARG A 148 -1.89 -5.27 33.35
C ARG A 148 -0.43 -5.66 33.50
N GLY A 149 -0.07 -6.18 34.66
CA GLY A 149 1.30 -6.65 34.95
C GLY A 149 2.05 -5.80 35.97
N GLY A 150 1.65 -4.54 36.18
CA GLY A 150 2.25 -3.64 37.16
C GLY A 150 3.76 -3.51 36.98
N ILE A 151 4.50 -3.47 38.10
CA ILE A 151 5.97 -3.37 38.13
C ILE A 151 6.71 -4.68 37.84
N ARG A 152 6.00 -5.74 37.41
CA ARG A 152 6.62 -7.03 37.14
C ARG A 152 7.47 -6.95 35.87
N GLU A 153 8.74 -7.30 36.00
CA GLU A 153 9.67 -7.37 34.89
C GLU A 153 9.43 -8.62 34.02
N PHE A 154 9.40 -8.45 32.70
CA PHE A 154 9.30 -9.52 31.71
C PHE A 154 10.41 -9.40 30.67
N PRO A 155 10.90 -10.52 30.11
CA PRO A 155 11.77 -10.47 28.94
C PRO A 155 11.08 -9.78 27.77
N ILE A 156 11.78 -8.87 27.07
CA ILE A 156 11.20 -8.01 26.03
C ILE A 156 11.65 -8.31 24.60
N ALA A 157 12.51 -9.31 24.41
CA ALA A 157 13.04 -9.70 23.09
C ALA A 157 13.56 -8.49 22.29
N SER A 158 13.38 -8.49 20.97
CA SER A 158 13.86 -7.47 20.04
C SER A 158 13.32 -6.05 20.27
N VAL A 159 12.35 -5.83 21.16
CA VAL A 159 12.00 -4.46 21.60
C VAL A 159 13.22 -3.75 22.18
N SER A 160 14.18 -4.51 22.73
CA SER A 160 15.49 -4.02 23.18
C SER A 160 16.23 -3.17 22.13
N LYS A 161 16.03 -3.44 20.84
CA LYS A 161 16.75 -2.77 19.75
C LYS A 161 16.38 -1.30 19.58
N LEU A 162 15.24 -0.87 20.14
CA LEU A 162 14.90 0.56 20.22
C LEU A 162 15.94 1.32 21.07
N ILE A 163 16.33 0.77 22.22
CA ILE A 163 17.40 1.37 23.06
C ILE A 163 18.76 1.24 22.37
N THR A 164 19.02 0.13 21.68
CA THR A 164 20.25 -0.04 20.89
C THR A 164 20.38 1.06 19.84
N ALA A 165 19.32 1.32 19.06
CA ALA A 165 19.30 2.40 18.08
C ALA A 165 19.56 3.76 18.74
N MET A 166 18.92 4.03 19.89
CA MET A 166 19.15 5.29 20.62
C MET A 166 20.59 5.46 21.09
N VAL A 167 21.21 4.42 21.64
CA VAL A 167 22.62 4.50 22.09
C VAL A 167 23.55 4.70 20.90
N VAL A 168 23.28 4.05 19.76
CA VAL A 168 24.09 4.17 18.54
C VAL A 168 24.10 5.60 18.02
N THR A 169 22.93 6.20 17.82
CA THR A 169 22.79 7.57 17.30
C THR A 169 23.32 8.62 18.26
N ASP A 170 23.34 8.34 19.57
CA ASP A 170 23.89 9.26 20.57
C ASP A 170 25.41 9.16 20.67
N SER A 171 26.01 8.09 20.14
CA SER A 171 27.43 7.76 20.32
C SER A 171 28.24 7.81 19.02
N LEU A 172 27.62 7.70 17.86
CA LEU A 172 28.27 7.60 16.55
C LEU A 172 27.61 8.57 15.56
N TYR A 173 28.41 9.07 14.62
CA TYR A 173 27.91 9.85 13.50
C TYR A 173 27.33 8.94 12.41
N GLY A 174 26.36 9.43 11.65
CA GLY A 174 25.68 8.64 10.62
C GLY A 174 26.61 8.05 9.56
N ASP A 175 27.66 8.78 9.18
CA ASP A 175 28.66 8.35 8.19
C ASP A 175 29.79 7.50 8.79
N ASP A 176 29.82 7.27 10.10
CA ASP A 176 30.81 6.38 10.71
C ASP A 176 30.67 4.97 10.13
N ILE A 177 31.80 4.30 9.93
CA ILE A 177 31.83 2.95 9.38
C ILE A 177 31.81 1.91 10.51
N VAL A 178 30.91 0.95 10.38
CA VAL A 178 30.82 -0.27 11.18
C VAL A 178 31.23 -1.44 10.31
N GLN A 179 32.23 -2.20 10.76
CA GLN A 179 32.68 -3.41 10.09
C GLN A 179 32.08 -4.64 10.76
N ILE A 180 31.50 -5.54 9.97
CA ILE A 180 30.89 -6.78 10.45
C ILE A 180 32.00 -7.78 10.81
N SER A 181 31.98 -8.25 12.06
CA SER A 181 32.98 -9.17 12.59
C SER A 181 32.48 -10.62 12.52
N LYS A 182 33.39 -11.58 12.76
CA LYS A 182 33.01 -12.98 12.91
C LYS A 182 32.13 -13.20 14.15
N GLN A 183 32.38 -12.43 15.22
CA GLN A 183 31.61 -12.54 16.45
C GLN A 183 30.18 -12.01 16.25
N SER A 184 29.99 -10.90 15.54
CA SER A 184 28.67 -10.36 15.27
C SER A 184 27.78 -11.34 14.48
N VAL A 185 28.31 -11.98 13.43
CA VAL A 185 27.59 -12.97 12.59
C VAL A 185 27.36 -14.31 13.31
N ASN A 186 28.16 -14.64 14.31
CA ASN A 186 27.99 -15.85 15.13
C ASN A 186 26.87 -15.71 16.18
N THR A 187 26.22 -14.55 16.26
CA THR A 187 25.05 -14.35 17.09
C THR A 187 23.90 -15.24 16.60
N TYR A 188 23.00 -15.62 17.51
CA TYR A 188 21.87 -16.48 17.14
C TYR A 188 20.92 -15.77 16.18
N GLY A 189 20.69 -16.35 15.00
CA GLY A 189 19.82 -15.82 13.94
C GLY A 189 20.56 -14.95 12.94
N HIS A 190 20.36 -15.20 11.64
CA HIS A 190 21.05 -14.50 10.55
C HIS A 190 20.17 -13.44 9.87
N GLN A 191 19.31 -12.79 10.65
CA GLN A 191 18.45 -11.73 10.11
C GLN A 191 19.31 -10.55 9.63
N GLY A 192 19.05 -10.07 8.40
CA GLY A 192 19.86 -9.06 7.74
C GLY A 192 20.90 -9.59 6.75
N ASN A 193 21.19 -10.90 6.74
CA ASN A 193 22.10 -11.56 5.79
C ASN A 193 23.51 -10.92 5.71
N LEU A 194 24.02 -10.42 6.82
CA LEU A 194 25.33 -9.76 6.91
C LEU A 194 26.47 -10.79 6.78
N SER A 195 27.59 -10.37 6.23
CA SER A 195 28.77 -11.20 5.97
C SER A 195 30.02 -10.60 6.64
N VAL A 196 30.90 -11.48 7.13
CA VAL A 196 32.12 -11.05 7.81
C VAL A 196 32.99 -10.21 6.88
N GLY A 197 33.45 -9.07 7.37
CA GLY A 197 34.29 -8.13 6.62
C GLY A 197 33.52 -7.02 5.89
N GLU A 198 32.20 -7.15 5.74
CA GLU A 198 31.38 -6.07 5.17
C GLU A 198 31.46 -4.80 6.02
N LYS A 199 31.38 -3.65 5.37
CA LYS A 199 31.42 -2.33 6.00
C LYS A 199 30.17 -1.54 5.63
N PHE A 200 29.54 -0.95 6.64
CA PHE A 200 28.32 -0.15 6.48
C PHE A 200 28.47 1.20 7.18
N LYS A 201 27.85 2.23 6.61
CA LYS A 201 27.57 3.45 7.38
C LYS A 201 26.61 3.12 8.51
N VAL A 202 26.71 3.85 9.62
CA VAL A 202 25.78 3.72 10.75
C VAL A 202 24.33 3.89 10.29
N THR A 203 24.05 4.89 9.43
CA THR A 203 22.70 5.12 8.87
C THR A 203 22.12 3.91 8.16
N ASP A 204 22.94 3.20 7.38
CA ASP A 204 22.50 2.01 6.65
C ASP A 204 22.24 0.86 7.62
N LEU A 205 23.20 0.57 8.49
CA LEU A 205 23.11 -0.57 9.39
C LEU A 205 21.99 -0.41 10.45
N LEU A 206 21.60 0.82 10.79
CA LEU A 206 20.41 1.10 11.61
C LEU A 206 19.11 0.62 10.94
N ASN A 207 19.00 0.70 9.60
CA ASN A 207 17.85 0.15 8.88
C ASN A 207 17.83 -1.38 9.00
N CYS A 208 18.98 -2.05 8.87
CA CYS A 208 19.08 -3.50 9.09
C CYS A 208 18.65 -3.90 10.51
N LEU A 209 19.12 -3.16 11.52
CA LEU A 209 18.80 -3.37 12.94
C LEU A 209 17.28 -3.35 13.18
N LEU A 210 16.59 -2.36 12.61
CA LEU A 210 15.19 -2.07 12.94
C LEU A 210 14.18 -2.76 12.01
N LEU A 211 14.44 -2.85 10.69
CA LEU A 211 13.53 -3.47 9.72
C LEU A 211 13.58 -5.01 9.81
N GLU A 212 14.77 -5.58 9.68
CA GLU A 212 14.98 -7.03 9.72
C GLU A 212 15.08 -7.57 11.14
N SER A 213 15.15 -6.70 12.15
CA SER A 213 15.39 -7.08 13.53
C SER A 213 16.73 -7.81 13.73
N SER A 214 17.77 -7.41 12.98
CA SER A 214 19.07 -8.09 12.93
C SER A 214 19.79 -8.12 14.29
N ASN A 215 20.16 -9.31 14.76
CA ASN A 215 20.99 -9.49 15.95
C ASN A 215 22.46 -9.19 15.63
N ASP A 216 22.91 -9.54 14.42
CA ASP A 216 24.25 -9.29 13.89
C ASP A 216 24.57 -7.79 13.90
N ALA A 217 23.64 -6.97 13.39
CA ALA A 217 23.78 -5.51 13.41
C ALA A 217 23.90 -4.97 14.84
N ALA A 218 23.09 -5.48 15.77
CA ALA A 218 23.10 -5.06 17.17
C ALA A 218 24.45 -5.35 17.84
N GLU A 219 25.00 -6.55 17.62
CA GLU A 219 26.31 -6.93 18.17
C GLU A 219 27.45 -6.14 17.49
N ALA A 220 27.39 -5.92 16.17
CA ALA A 220 28.38 -5.12 15.45
C ALA A 220 28.46 -3.67 15.98
N PHE A 221 27.32 -3.05 16.29
CA PHE A 221 27.29 -1.73 16.94
C PHE A 221 27.89 -1.77 18.35
N ALA A 222 27.56 -2.79 19.14
CA ALA A 222 28.09 -2.95 20.48
C ALA A 222 29.61 -3.13 20.46
N GLU A 223 30.15 -3.92 19.53
CA GLU A 223 31.59 -4.08 19.32
C GLU A 223 32.26 -2.77 18.94
N ARG A 224 31.66 -2.01 18.00
CA ARG A 224 32.21 -0.75 17.49
C ARG A 224 32.41 0.31 18.58
N ILE A 225 31.53 0.35 19.58
CA ILE A 225 31.59 1.27 20.73
C ILE A 225 32.37 0.66 21.92
N GLY A 226 32.51 -0.67 21.93
CA GLY A 226 33.03 -1.46 23.04
C GLY A 226 31.88 -2.07 23.84
N ARG A 227 31.70 -3.39 23.73
CA ARG A 227 30.48 -4.09 24.16
C ARG A 227 30.06 -3.80 25.60
N ASN A 228 31.00 -3.87 26.55
CA ASN A 228 30.69 -3.59 27.97
C ASN A 228 30.23 -2.14 28.18
N LYS A 229 30.93 -1.18 27.55
CA LYS A 229 30.54 0.24 27.56
C LYS A 229 29.16 0.41 26.91
N PHE A 230 28.89 -0.28 25.82
CA PHE A 230 27.59 -0.24 25.13
C PHE A 230 26.44 -0.68 26.05
N ILE A 231 26.59 -1.81 26.76
CA ILE A 231 25.58 -2.27 27.72
C ILE A 231 25.43 -1.30 28.89
N THR A 232 26.52 -0.70 29.39
CA THR A 232 26.46 0.38 30.40
C THR A 232 25.67 1.57 29.89
N LEU A 233 25.89 2.00 28.65
CA LEU A 233 25.16 3.11 28.01
C LEU A 233 23.68 2.78 27.82
N MET A 234 23.33 1.56 27.40
CA MET A 234 21.92 1.13 27.30
C MET A 234 21.21 1.24 28.66
N ASN A 235 21.84 0.73 29.71
CA ASN A 235 21.29 0.80 31.07
C ASN A 235 21.27 2.23 31.64
N SER A 236 22.22 3.09 31.22
CA SER A 236 22.18 4.52 31.58
C SER A 236 21.03 5.22 30.89
N LYS A 237 20.86 4.99 29.58
CA LYS A 237 19.82 5.62 28.78
C LYS A 237 18.44 5.38 29.35
N VAL A 238 18.13 4.14 29.74
CA VAL A 238 16.82 3.83 30.34
C VAL A 238 16.60 4.49 31.69
N ARG A 239 17.65 4.68 32.50
CA ARG A 239 17.52 5.50 33.72
C ARG A 239 17.27 6.96 33.40
N ASP A 240 17.97 7.50 32.41
CA ASP A 240 17.85 8.91 32.00
C ASP A 240 16.43 9.26 31.52
N ILE A 241 15.73 8.29 30.90
CA ILE A 241 14.34 8.44 30.44
C ILE A 241 13.30 7.85 31.42
N GLY A 242 13.71 7.56 32.66
CA GLY A 242 12.81 7.16 33.76
C GLY A 242 12.28 5.73 33.71
N MET A 243 12.87 4.85 32.91
CA MET A 243 12.55 3.42 32.86
C MET A 243 13.29 2.63 33.96
N LEU A 244 12.87 2.83 35.21
CA LEU A 244 13.59 2.37 36.41
C LEU A 244 13.54 0.85 36.63
N ASN A 245 12.64 0.13 35.96
CA ASN A 245 12.46 -1.31 36.04
C ASN A 245 12.93 -2.03 34.76
N THR A 246 13.83 -1.40 34.02
CA THR A 246 14.36 -1.92 32.76
C THR A 246 15.85 -2.20 32.86
N LYS A 247 16.28 -3.35 32.35
CA LYS A 247 17.67 -3.81 32.40
C LYS A 247 18.07 -4.47 31.08
N PHE A 248 19.31 -4.25 30.68
CA PHE A 248 19.91 -4.87 29.50
C PHE A 248 21.19 -5.62 29.85
N SER A 249 21.36 -6.78 29.23
CA SER A 249 22.53 -7.65 29.32
C SER A 249 23.17 -7.94 27.95
N ASP A 250 22.44 -7.68 26.87
CA ASP A 250 22.89 -7.78 25.49
C ASP A 250 22.21 -6.72 24.60
N PRO A 251 22.76 -6.40 23.41
CA PRO A 251 22.24 -5.32 22.56
C PRO A 251 21.06 -5.74 21.68
N SER A 252 20.70 -7.02 21.63
CA SER A 252 19.75 -7.58 20.66
C SER A 252 18.40 -7.94 21.28
N GLY A 253 18.36 -8.30 22.56
CA GLY A 253 17.19 -8.87 23.22
C GLY A 253 17.13 -10.39 23.21
N LEU A 254 18.21 -11.08 22.81
CA LEU A 254 18.30 -12.54 22.87
C LEU A 254 18.33 -13.06 24.31
N SER A 255 18.98 -12.32 25.22
CA SER A 255 19.03 -12.68 26.63
C SER A 255 17.68 -12.46 27.29
N LYS A 256 17.22 -13.47 28.03
CA LYS A 256 16.06 -13.33 28.93
C LYS A 256 16.26 -12.33 30.06
N LEU A 257 17.50 -11.88 30.30
CA LEU A 257 17.82 -10.85 31.28
C LEU A 257 17.61 -9.43 30.72
N ASN A 258 17.33 -9.29 29.42
CA ASN A 258 16.79 -8.05 28.88
C ASN A 258 15.32 -7.95 29.28
N THR A 259 15.06 -7.27 30.40
CA THR A 259 13.74 -7.19 31.00
C THR A 259 13.23 -5.76 31.07
N SER A 260 11.92 -5.59 31.04
CA SER A 260 11.24 -4.32 31.26
C SER A 260 9.81 -4.55 31.77
N THR A 261 9.07 -3.47 31.96
CA THR A 261 7.66 -3.46 32.35
C THR A 261 6.84 -2.76 31.26
N PRO A 262 5.52 -3.01 31.17
CA PRO A 262 4.68 -2.27 30.23
C PRO A 262 4.74 -0.75 30.43
N GLU A 263 4.87 -0.31 31.69
CA GLU A 263 4.91 1.10 32.06
C GLU A 263 6.24 1.75 31.65
N ASP A 264 7.36 1.05 31.77
CA ASP A 264 8.64 1.51 31.21
C ASP A 264 8.62 1.53 29.67
N LEU A 265 7.99 0.55 29.03
CA LEU A 265 7.84 0.56 27.58
C LEU A 265 6.97 1.71 27.08
N TYR A 266 5.98 2.16 27.85
CA TYR A 266 5.29 3.42 27.56
C TYR A 266 6.27 4.60 27.55
N ARG A 267 7.11 4.76 28.58
CA ARG A 267 8.11 5.84 28.64
C ARG A 267 9.06 5.82 27.46
N LEU A 268 9.48 4.62 27.04
CA LEU A 268 10.31 4.44 25.85
C LEU A 268 9.62 4.97 24.60
N ILE A 269 8.37 4.57 24.36
CA ILE A 269 7.62 4.96 23.17
C ILE A 269 7.30 6.45 23.20
N ALA A 270 6.91 7.00 24.34
CA ALA A 270 6.69 8.44 24.51
C ALA A 270 7.96 9.24 24.19
N TYR A 271 9.10 8.83 24.74
CA TYR A 271 10.37 9.49 24.48
C TYR A 271 10.77 9.43 23.00
N ILE A 272 10.60 8.27 22.35
CA ILE A 272 10.93 8.09 20.93
C ILE A 272 10.05 8.97 20.05
N GLU A 273 8.74 9.00 20.31
CA GLU A 273 7.79 9.78 19.53
C GLU A 273 8.09 11.28 19.62
N GLU A 274 8.36 11.78 20.83
CA GLU A 274 8.60 13.20 21.07
C GLU A 274 9.99 13.67 20.63
N ASN A 275 11.03 12.82 20.79
CA ASN A 275 12.41 13.28 20.69
C ASN A 275 13.24 12.60 19.59
N ARG A 276 12.76 11.52 18.96
CA ARG A 276 13.57 10.63 18.10
C ARG A 276 12.95 10.39 16.72
N SER A 277 12.68 11.48 15.99
CA SER A 277 12.16 11.43 14.62
C SER A 277 13.05 10.64 13.66
N ASP A 278 14.36 10.62 13.91
CA ASP A 278 15.37 9.82 13.21
C ASP A 278 15.09 8.30 13.30
N ILE A 279 14.67 7.83 14.48
CA ILE A 279 14.29 6.42 14.71
C ILE A 279 12.90 6.16 14.14
N VAL A 280 11.93 7.05 14.40
CA VAL A 280 10.55 6.90 13.91
C VAL A 280 10.53 6.73 12.39
N LEU A 281 11.31 7.54 11.66
CA LEU A 281 11.43 7.47 10.21
C LEU A 281 11.90 6.09 9.73
N ILE A 282 12.80 5.42 10.46
CA ILE A 282 13.26 4.08 10.09
C ILE A 282 12.15 3.04 10.38
N LEU A 283 11.48 3.16 11.53
CA LEU A 283 10.47 2.19 11.95
C LEU A 283 9.25 2.13 11.02
N THR A 284 8.97 3.19 10.26
CA THR A 284 7.84 3.28 9.32
C THR A 284 8.20 2.93 7.87
N LYS A 285 9.49 2.72 7.52
CA LYS A 285 9.88 2.34 6.16
C LYS A 285 9.39 0.94 5.80
N GLN A 286 8.91 0.76 4.58
CA GLN A 286 8.57 -0.55 4.01
C GLN A 286 9.82 -1.40 3.75
N SER A 287 10.86 -0.78 3.20
CA SER A 287 12.11 -1.43 2.85
C SER A 287 13.28 -0.44 2.83
N TYR A 288 14.50 -0.96 2.79
CA TYR A 288 15.73 -0.19 2.61
C TYR A 288 16.75 -0.97 1.80
N LYS A 289 17.30 -0.34 0.75
CA LYS A 289 18.30 -0.95 -0.15
C LYS A 289 19.66 -0.31 0.10
N VAL A 290 20.69 -1.15 0.22
CA VAL A 290 22.11 -0.74 0.27
C VAL A 290 22.82 -1.30 -0.95
N LEU A 291 23.47 -0.42 -1.72
CA LEU A 291 24.31 -0.80 -2.84
C LEU A 291 25.74 -0.99 -2.34
N GLY A 292 26.25 -2.22 -2.41
CA GLY A 292 27.42 -2.64 -1.62
C GLY A 292 28.79 -2.21 -2.17
N GLY A 293 28.91 -1.93 -3.47
CA GLY A 293 30.16 -1.45 -4.07
C GLY A 293 31.39 -2.30 -3.69
N SER A 294 32.51 -1.65 -3.32
CA SER A 294 33.75 -2.30 -2.90
C SER A 294 33.82 -2.67 -1.41
N LEU A 295 32.78 -2.36 -0.63
CA LEU A 295 32.78 -2.44 0.84
C LEU A 295 31.80 -3.50 1.39
N SER A 296 30.79 -3.89 0.63
CA SER A 296 29.77 -4.88 0.99
C SER A 296 29.11 -5.47 -0.26
N LYS A 297 28.28 -6.52 -0.13
CA LYS A 297 27.38 -6.95 -1.21
C LYS A 297 26.11 -6.09 -1.21
N ASN A 298 25.26 -6.21 -2.23
CA ASN A 298 23.96 -5.52 -2.21
C ASN A 298 23.04 -6.14 -1.15
N HIS A 299 22.33 -5.29 -0.40
CA HIS A 299 21.33 -5.72 0.58
C HIS A 299 19.98 -5.07 0.30
N LEU A 300 18.91 -5.85 0.45
CA LEU A 300 17.53 -5.35 0.53
C LEU A 300 16.94 -5.85 1.85
N TRP A 301 16.60 -4.91 2.72
CA TRP A 301 15.99 -5.18 4.01
C TRP A 301 14.52 -4.79 3.97
N LEU A 302 13.65 -5.70 4.37
CA LEU A 302 12.20 -5.54 4.41
C LEU A 302 11.75 -5.38 5.85
N ASN A 303 10.82 -4.48 6.09
CA ASN A 303 10.26 -4.31 7.42
C ASN A 303 9.42 -5.53 7.80
N ARG A 304 9.82 -6.21 8.87
CA ARG A 304 9.12 -7.41 9.37
C ARG A 304 7.87 -7.08 10.17
N ASN A 305 7.67 -5.82 10.55
CA ASN A 305 6.49 -5.40 11.29
C ASN A 305 5.24 -5.47 10.39
N ARG A 306 4.27 -6.30 10.80
CA ARG A 306 2.98 -6.48 10.12
C ARG A 306 2.26 -5.15 9.86
N LEU A 307 2.25 -4.26 10.86
CA LEU A 307 1.51 -3.01 10.78
C LEU A 307 2.05 -2.08 9.68
N VAL A 308 3.34 -2.16 9.38
CA VAL A 308 3.95 -1.44 8.26
C VAL A 308 3.58 -2.11 6.95
N ARG A 309 3.78 -3.42 6.84
CA ARG A 309 3.46 -4.18 5.62
C ARG A 309 2.00 -4.09 5.19
N GLU A 310 1.08 -3.94 6.13
CA GLU A 310 -0.36 -3.79 5.89
C GLU A 310 -0.79 -2.33 5.71
N ASN A 311 0.15 -1.36 5.67
CA ASN A 311 -0.13 0.07 5.59
C ASN A 311 -1.17 0.53 6.64
N ASN A 312 -1.00 0.11 7.91
CA ASN A 312 -1.93 0.46 8.96
C ASN A 312 -1.97 1.98 9.18
N ARG A 313 -3.09 2.61 8.82
CA ARG A 313 -3.27 4.07 8.81
C ARG A 313 -3.09 4.78 10.16
N TYR A 314 -3.17 4.06 11.28
CA TYR A 314 -2.99 4.65 12.60
C TYR A 314 -1.59 4.43 13.15
N TYR A 315 -0.83 3.48 12.61
CA TYR A 315 0.45 3.11 13.15
C TYR A 315 1.51 4.15 12.80
N ILE A 316 2.20 4.69 13.81
CA ILE A 316 3.22 5.74 13.61
C ILE A 316 4.65 5.28 13.97
N GLY A 317 4.82 4.06 14.47
CA GLY A 317 6.14 3.49 14.73
C GLY A 317 6.18 2.58 15.96
N GLY A 318 7.21 1.74 16.07
CA GLY A 318 7.35 0.75 17.14
C GLY A 318 8.10 -0.50 16.72
N LYS A 319 8.31 -1.42 17.67
CA LYS A 319 9.05 -2.66 17.42
C LYS A 319 8.37 -3.85 18.04
N ASP A 320 8.49 -4.96 17.32
CA ASP A 320 8.01 -6.26 17.71
C ASP A 320 9.18 -7.20 18.05
N GLY A 321 8.95 -8.21 18.89
CA GLY A 321 9.97 -9.17 19.30
C GLY A 321 9.42 -10.53 19.68
N PHE A 322 10.25 -11.56 19.52
CA PHE A 322 9.93 -12.93 19.94
C PHE A 322 11.16 -13.66 20.44
N THR A 323 11.04 -14.32 21.59
CA THR A 323 11.94 -15.39 22.06
C THR A 323 11.11 -16.45 22.79
N SER A 324 11.68 -17.63 23.03
CA SER A 324 11.01 -18.68 23.82
C SER A 324 10.63 -18.22 25.23
N ASP A 325 11.47 -17.41 25.88
CA ASP A 325 11.23 -16.90 27.23
C ASP A 325 10.23 -15.71 27.26
N ALA A 326 10.34 -14.82 26.27
CA ALA A 326 9.52 -13.62 26.14
C ALA A 326 8.13 -13.89 25.54
N LEU A 327 7.97 -14.97 24.78
CA LEU A 327 6.90 -15.15 23.79
C LEU A 327 6.84 -13.94 22.86
N GLN A 328 5.66 -13.57 22.34
CA GLN A 328 5.50 -12.42 21.46
C GLN A 328 5.37 -11.13 22.27
N THR A 329 6.12 -10.11 21.86
CA THR A 329 6.21 -8.78 22.49
C THR A 329 6.06 -7.66 21.45
N PHE A 330 5.53 -6.52 21.88
CA PHE A 330 5.35 -5.30 21.07
C PHE A 330 5.52 -4.06 21.93
N ALA A 331 6.09 -3.00 21.38
CA ALA A 331 5.96 -1.65 21.89
C ALA A 331 5.85 -0.69 20.70
N GLY A 332 4.80 0.12 20.63
CA GLY A 332 4.60 1.05 19.52
C GLY A 332 3.59 2.14 19.81
N ALA A 333 3.54 3.12 18.92
CA ALA A 333 2.65 4.25 18.97
C ALA A 333 1.64 4.25 17.82
N PHE A 334 0.47 4.81 18.09
CA PHE A 334 -0.62 4.99 17.15
C PHE A 334 -1.14 6.42 17.22
N SER A 335 -1.55 6.98 16.08
CA SER A 335 -2.19 8.29 15.96
C SER A 335 -3.58 8.12 15.35
N ILE A 336 -4.60 8.56 16.09
CA ILE A 336 -6.00 8.52 15.67
C ILE A 336 -6.43 9.95 15.33
N PRO A 337 -6.76 10.28 14.07
CA PRO A 337 -7.21 11.62 13.70
C PRO A 337 -8.56 11.92 14.36
N LEU A 338 -8.64 13.02 15.12
CA LEU A 338 -9.88 13.54 15.70
C LEU A 338 -10.53 14.57 14.77
N THR A 339 -9.70 15.40 14.14
CA THR A 339 -10.06 16.35 13.07
C THR A 339 -8.98 16.34 11.99
N GLU A 340 -9.14 17.16 10.95
CA GLU A 340 -8.07 17.38 9.96
C GLU A 340 -6.77 17.92 10.56
N PHE A 341 -6.85 18.67 11.67
CA PHE A 341 -5.70 19.34 12.28
C PHE A 341 -5.37 18.82 13.68
N ASP A 342 -6.12 17.84 14.18
CA ASP A 342 -6.00 17.34 15.55
C ASP A 342 -5.98 15.82 15.58
N HIS A 343 -5.03 15.27 16.31
CA HIS A 343 -4.78 13.84 16.41
C HIS A 343 -4.63 13.45 17.87
N LYS A 344 -5.09 12.23 18.18
CA LYS A 344 -4.86 11.61 19.48
C LYS A 344 -3.85 10.49 19.39
N LYS A 345 -2.76 10.62 20.14
CA LYS A 345 -1.67 9.65 20.13
C LYS A 345 -1.76 8.69 21.31
N PHE A 346 -1.51 7.42 21.05
CA PHE A 346 -1.53 6.35 22.04
C PHE A 346 -0.27 5.50 21.94
N SER A 347 0.26 5.07 23.08
CA SER A 347 1.26 4.00 23.12
C SER A 347 0.60 2.68 23.51
N VAL A 348 1.05 1.58 22.90
CA VAL A 348 0.66 0.22 23.25
C VAL A 348 1.91 -0.60 23.51
N ALA A 349 2.02 -1.19 24.70
CA ALA A 349 3.01 -2.20 25.03
C ALA A 349 2.35 -3.54 25.34
N ILE A 350 2.91 -4.62 24.80
CA ILE A 350 2.42 -6.00 24.96
C ILE A 350 3.60 -6.89 25.32
N LEU A 351 3.46 -7.65 26.41
CA LEU A 351 4.46 -8.57 26.91
C LEU A 351 3.88 -9.96 27.13
N LYS A 352 4.62 -10.97 26.68
CA LYS A 352 4.31 -12.38 26.90
C LYS A 352 2.95 -12.80 26.35
N SER A 353 2.66 -12.40 25.11
CA SER A 353 1.47 -12.83 24.38
C SER A 353 1.73 -14.09 23.56
N SER A 354 0.71 -14.95 23.44
CA SER A 354 0.68 -16.06 22.48
C SER A 354 0.13 -15.64 21.10
N ASP A 355 -0.47 -14.46 21.00
CA ASP A 355 -1.06 -13.88 19.79
C ASP A 355 -0.98 -12.35 19.86
N ARG A 356 0.21 -11.82 19.57
CA ARG A 356 0.46 -10.38 19.68
C ARG A 356 -0.34 -9.58 18.67
N ASN A 357 -0.49 -10.09 17.44
CA ASN A 357 -1.21 -9.36 16.38
C ASN A 357 -2.69 -9.21 16.73
N GLY A 358 -3.35 -10.30 17.12
CA GLY A 358 -4.75 -10.24 17.57
C GLY A 358 -4.94 -9.40 18.83
N ASP A 359 -3.95 -9.35 19.73
CA ASP A 359 -3.99 -8.48 20.90
C ASP A 359 -3.88 -6.98 20.54
N VAL A 360 -2.98 -6.60 19.62
CA VAL A 360 -2.88 -5.22 19.11
C VAL A 360 -4.22 -4.80 18.49
N ASP A 361 -4.79 -5.63 17.62
CA ASP A 361 -6.04 -5.28 16.92
C ASP A 361 -7.20 -5.08 17.91
N LYS A 362 -7.33 -5.96 18.92
CA LYS A 362 -8.34 -5.81 19.98
C LYS A 362 -8.13 -4.57 20.83
N ILE A 363 -6.88 -4.25 21.16
CA ILE A 363 -6.55 -3.03 21.91
C ILE A 363 -6.95 -1.80 21.11
N MET A 364 -6.57 -1.72 19.83
CA MET A 364 -6.90 -0.59 18.97
C MET A 364 -8.40 -0.41 18.80
N ASN A 365 -9.13 -1.51 18.57
CA ASN A 365 -10.59 -1.46 18.50
C ASN A 365 -11.20 -0.97 19.81
N ALA A 366 -10.72 -1.47 20.95
CA ALA A 366 -11.23 -1.05 22.25
C ALA A 366 -10.94 0.44 22.57
N ILE A 367 -9.78 0.96 22.17
CA ILE A 367 -9.46 2.39 22.26
C ILE A 367 -10.48 3.17 21.44
N ILE A 368 -10.62 2.86 20.15
CA ILE A 368 -11.53 3.55 19.22
C ILE A 368 -12.97 3.55 19.74
N SER A 369 -13.47 2.41 20.23
CA SER A 369 -14.82 2.29 20.80
C SER A 369 -15.03 3.09 22.08
N ALA A 370 -13.96 3.34 22.84
CA ALA A 370 -14.02 4.08 24.09
C ALA A 370 -13.91 5.59 23.91
N LEU A 371 -13.36 6.05 22.79
CA LEU A 371 -13.24 7.47 22.48
C LEU A 371 -14.63 8.13 22.44
N LYS A 372 -14.78 9.22 23.18
CA LYS A 372 -15.97 10.08 23.17
C LYS A 372 -15.56 11.54 23.16
N TYR A 373 -16.31 12.35 22.45
CA TYR A 373 -16.25 13.80 22.59
C TYR A 373 -16.84 14.23 23.93
N LYS A 374 -16.53 15.44 24.39
CA LYS A 374 -16.97 15.98 25.69
C LYS A 374 -18.49 16.05 25.87
N ASP A 375 -19.22 16.18 24.77
CA ASP A 375 -20.69 16.13 24.74
C ASP A 375 -21.26 14.71 24.96
N GLY A 376 -20.38 13.70 25.11
CA GLY A 376 -20.75 12.30 25.27
C GLY A 376 -20.93 11.54 23.95
N THR A 377 -20.81 12.21 22.80
CA THR A 377 -20.90 11.58 21.48
C THR A 377 -19.75 10.58 21.31
N LYS A 378 -20.06 9.33 20.96
CA LYS A 378 -19.02 8.34 20.68
C LYS A 378 -18.24 8.75 19.44
N PHE A 379 -16.92 8.65 19.50
CA PHE A 379 -16.03 8.90 18.36
C PHE A 379 -16.36 7.98 17.18
N GLU A 380 -16.64 6.70 17.45
CA GLU A 380 -17.18 5.78 16.45
C GLU A 380 -18.48 6.29 15.83
N THR A 381 -19.34 6.99 16.58
CA THR A 381 -20.54 7.58 16.01
C THR A 381 -20.22 8.78 15.13
N VAL A 382 -19.09 9.47 15.28
CA VAL A 382 -18.66 10.49 14.30
C VAL A 382 -17.94 9.85 13.10
N LEU A 383 -17.10 8.84 13.34
CA LEU A 383 -16.54 7.97 12.29
C LEU A 383 -17.64 7.31 11.45
N ASN A 384 -18.75 6.92 12.09
CA ASN A 384 -19.91 6.28 11.47
C ASN A 384 -20.97 7.29 11.02
N ARG A 385 -21.19 8.45 11.67
CA ARG A 385 -22.08 9.53 11.17
C ARG A 385 -21.50 10.18 9.93
N ARG A 386 -20.18 10.16 9.76
CA ARG A 386 -19.52 10.47 8.48
C ARG A 386 -19.70 9.37 7.42
N LYS A 387 -20.30 8.24 7.78
CA LYS A 387 -20.94 7.27 6.87
C LYS A 387 -22.47 7.43 6.79
N PHE A 388 -23.07 8.35 7.54
CA PHE A 388 -24.52 8.54 7.67
C PHE A 388 -24.89 10.03 7.64
N GLU A 389 -24.61 10.69 6.51
CA GLU A 389 -25.38 11.83 5.98
C GLU A 389 -25.10 12.02 4.47
N THR A 390 -24.76 10.94 3.78
CA THR A 390 -25.02 10.79 2.35
C THR A 390 -26.22 9.89 2.22
N THR A 391 -27.32 10.43 1.71
CA THR A 391 -28.44 9.62 1.25
C THR A 391 -27.97 8.86 0.00
N THR A 392 -27.42 7.67 0.17
CA THR A 392 -27.17 6.72 -0.92
C THR A 392 -27.26 5.32 -0.30
N ILE A 393 -28.07 4.41 -0.86
CA ILE A 393 -27.58 3.40 -1.82
C ILE A 393 -26.25 2.84 -1.30
N GLU A 394 -26.21 1.53 -1.00
CA GLU A 394 -24.99 0.83 -0.54
C GLU A 394 -23.76 1.38 -1.26
N PRO A 395 -22.63 1.68 -0.56
CA PRO A 395 -21.45 2.20 -1.22
C PRO A 395 -21.15 1.28 -2.39
N GLU A 396 -21.15 1.83 -3.61
CA GLU A 396 -20.68 1.08 -4.75
C GLU A 396 -19.26 0.67 -4.41
N LYS A 397 -19.14 -0.62 -4.13
CA LYS A 397 -17.86 -1.25 -3.87
C LYS A 397 -17.19 -1.16 -5.23
N ASN A 398 -16.20 -0.29 -5.34
CA ASN A 398 -15.45 -0.13 -6.57
C ASN A 398 -14.11 -0.87 -6.42
N ILE A 399 -13.56 -1.29 -7.55
CA ILE A 399 -12.19 -1.80 -7.63
C ILE A 399 -11.49 -1.16 -8.83
N SER A 400 -10.18 -1.00 -8.75
CA SER A 400 -9.34 -0.63 -9.88
C SER A 400 -8.65 -1.86 -10.48
N LEU A 401 -8.77 -2.01 -11.80
CA LEU A 401 -8.05 -2.99 -12.60
C LEU A 401 -7.01 -2.27 -13.44
N MET A 402 -5.77 -2.76 -13.48
CA MET A 402 -4.75 -2.25 -14.39
C MET A 402 -4.27 -3.35 -15.32
N PHE A 403 -4.12 -3.01 -16.59
CA PHE A 403 -3.67 -3.91 -17.64
C PHE A 403 -2.42 -3.33 -18.29
N VAL A 404 -1.41 -4.18 -18.48
CA VAL A 404 -0.20 -3.85 -19.24
C VAL A 404 0.02 -4.84 -20.38
N GLY A 405 0.79 -4.43 -21.36
CA GLY A 405 1.07 -5.20 -22.57
C GLY A 405 2.01 -6.41 -22.39
N ASP A 406 2.71 -6.75 -23.48
CA ASP A 406 3.53 -7.94 -23.60
C ASP A 406 4.80 -7.87 -22.73
N ILE A 407 5.07 -8.97 -22.01
CA ILE A 407 6.21 -9.12 -21.11
C ILE A 407 7.05 -10.32 -21.55
N MET A 408 8.21 -10.04 -22.14
CA MET A 408 9.22 -11.02 -22.55
C MET A 408 10.58 -10.62 -21.96
N MET A 409 10.96 -11.27 -20.86
CA MET A 409 12.18 -10.97 -20.09
C MET A 409 13.37 -11.88 -20.45
N ASP A 410 13.44 -12.30 -21.70
CA ASP A 410 14.55 -13.10 -22.25
C ASP A 410 15.38 -12.28 -23.26
N ARG A 411 16.30 -12.92 -23.97
CA ARG A 411 17.08 -12.32 -25.08
C ARG A 411 17.74 -10.99 -24.71
N GLY A 412 17.39 -9.89 -25.39
CA GLY A 412 17.96 -8.56 -25.14
C GLY A 412 17.65 -8.04 -23.74
N VAL A 413 16.43 -8.26 -23.23
CA VAL A 413 16.05 -7.88 -21.86
C VAL A 413 16.92 -8.63 -20.85
N ARG A 414 17.09 -9.94 -21.05
CA ARG A 414 17.98 -10.75 -20.19
C ARG A 414 19.42 -10.26 -20.21
N GLN A 415 19.92 -9.86 -21.38
CA GLN A 415 21.27 -9.28 -21.48
C GLN A 415 21.39 -7.97 -20.69
N MET A 416 20.35 -7.12 -20.69
CA MET A 416 20.36 -5.88 -19.89
C MET A 416 20.29 -6.18 -18.39
N ILE A 417 19.48 -7.15 -17.97
CA ILE A 417 19.44 -7.63 -16.57
C ILE A 417 20.81 -8.11 -16.11
N ASP A 418 21.49 -8.94 -16.90
CA ASP A 418 22.80 -9.49 -16.49
C ASP A 418 23.89 -8.41 -16.49
N ARG A 419 23.93 -7.53 -17.50
CA ARG A 419 25.01 -6.53 -17.65
C ARG A 419 24.82 -5.30 -16.78
N HIS A 420 23.59 -4.82 -16.63
CA HIS A 420 23.28 -3.54 -15.98
C HIS A 420 22.49 -3.73 -14.67
N GLY A 421 21.62 -4.75 -14.60
CA GLY A 421 20.89 -5.11 -13.39
C GLY A 421 21.66 -6.02 -12.42
N GLY A 422 22.88 -6.47 -12.77
CA GLY A 422 23.67 -7.38 -11.93
C GLY A 422 23.01 -8.76 -11.72
N GLY A 423 22.16 -9.18 -12.66
CA GLY A 423 21.38 -10.42 -12.56
C GLY A 423 20.13 -10.31 -11.68
N ASP A 424 19.74 -9.11 -11.27
CA ASP A 424 18.49 -8.82 -10.55
C ASP A 424 17.32 -8.69 -11.53
N PHE A 425 16.41 -9.66 -11.51
CA PHE A 425 15.25 -9.70 -12.40
C PHE A 425 14.21 -8.63 -12.09
N SER A 426 14.32 -7.91 -10.97
CA SER A 426 13.47 -6.73 -10.72
C SER A 426 13.91 -5.50 -11.51
N PHE A 427 15.10 -5.53 -12.15
CA PHE A 427 15.67 -4.41 -12.89
C PHE A 427 14.72 -3.78 -13.93
N PRO A 428 13.99 -4.54 -14.77
CA PRO A 428 13.03 -3.94 -15.71
C PRO A 428 11.90 -3.15 -15.05
N PHE A 429 11.56 -3.45 -13.79
CA PHE A 429 10.44 -2.83 -13.09
C PHE A 429 10.81 -1.60 -12.25
N GLU A 430 12.05 -1.11 -12.33
CA GLU A 430 12.58 -0.05 -11.45
C GLU A 430 11.79 1.27 -11.53
N PHE A 431 11.28 1.62 -12.71
CA PHE A 431 10.59 2.90 -12.97
C PHE A 431 9.07 2.78 -13.06
N VAL A 432 8.50 1.66 -12.62
CA VAL A 432 7.05 1.42 -12.65
C VAL A 432 6.47 1.06 -11.27
N PRO A 433 6.75 1.84 -10.20
CA PRO A 433 6.19 1.56 -8.88
C PRO A 433 4.65 1.63 -8.85
N PHE A 434 4.04 2.36 -9.80
CA PHE A 434 2.59 2.51 -9.93
C PHE A 434 1.84 1.21 -10.21
N LEU A 435 2.54 0.15 -10.65
CA LEU A 435 1.95 -1.18 -10.83
C LEU A 435 1.35 -1.77 -9.54
N LYS A 436 1.66 -1.20 -8.37
CA LYS A 436 1.14 -1.63 -7.06
C LYS A 436 -0.08 -0.85 -6.58
N ASP A 437 -0.45 0.21 -7.29
CA ASP A 437 -1.59 1.05 -6.96
C ASP A 437 -2.96 0.38 -7.22
N PRO A 438 -3.16 -0.44 -8.29
CA PRO A 438 -4.47 -1.03 -8.56
C PRO A 438 -4.82 -2.18 -7.61
N ASP A 439 -6.11 -2.47 -7.45
CA ASP A 439 -6.57 -3.65 -6.68
C ASP A 439 -6.24 -4.97 -7.36
N ILE A 440 -6.16 -4.97 -8.70
CA ILE A 440 -5.79 -6.12 -9.52
C ILE A 440 -4.89 -5.67 -10.68
N LEU A 441 -3.70 -6.27 -10.79
CA LEU A 441 -2.80 -6.07 -11.93
C LEU A 441 -2.77 -7.30 -12.86
N PHE A 442 -2.87 -7.04 -14.16
CA PHE A 442 -2.85 -8.05 -15.23
C PHE A 442 -1.87 -7.69 -16.35
N GLY A 443 -1.27 -8.70 -17.00
CA GLY A 443 -0.49 -8.53 -18.24
C GLY A 443 -0.38 -9.82 -19.06
N ASN A 444 0.33 -9.78 -20.18
CA ASN A 444 0.62 -10.98 -20.99
C ASN A 444 2.04 -11.48 -20.76
N LEU A 445 2.18 -12.74 -20.33
CA LEU A 445 3.46 -13.41 -20.17
C LEU A 445 3.82 -14.14 -21.46
N GLU A 446 4.65 -13.51 -22.29
CA GLU A 446 4.91 -13.98 -23.64
C GLU A 446 6.10 -14.95 -23.69
N GLY A 447 5.78 -16.21 -23.39
CA GLY A 447 6.73 -17.32 -23.40
C GLY A 447 6.84 -18.08 -22.07
N PRO A 448 7.45 -19.27 -22.09
CA PRO A 448 7.60 -20.08 -20.88
C PRO A 448 8.65 -19.50 -19.93
N VAL A 449 8.37 -19.60 -18.63
CA VAL A 449 9.32 -19.28 -17.55
C VAL A 449 9.76 -20.60 -16.91
N SER A 450 10.90 -21.13 -17.38
CA SER A 450 11.33 -22.47 -17.01
C SER A 450 12.83 -22.68 -17.20
N ASN A 451 13.39 -23.67 -16.50
CA ASN A 451 14.72 -24.21 -16.76
C ASN A 451 14.69 -25.65 -17.30
N VAL A 452 13.51 -26.22 -17.55
CA VAL A 452 13.31 -27.53 -18.19
C VAL A 452 12.78 -27.36 -19.61
N GLY A 453 12.40 -28.46 -20.26
CA GLY A 453 11.90 -28.48 -21.64
C GLY A 453 12.99 -28.64 -22.69
N TYR A 454 12.55 -28.69 -23.95
CA TYR A 454 13.40 -28.73 -25.13
C TYR A 454 12.91 -27.71 -26.13
N ASP A 455 13.84 -26.97 -26.73
CA ASP A 455 13.54 -25.97 -27.74
C ASP A 455 12.82 -26.61 -28.94
N MET A 456 11.61 -26.12 -29.22
CA MET A 456 10.78 -26.54 -30.35
C MET A 456 11.28 -26.01 -31.69
N LYS A 457 12.33 -25.19 -31.68
CA LYS A 457 13.00 -24.58 -32.84
C LYS A 457 12.07 -23.71 -33.67
N ASN A 458 11.23 -22.93 -32.99
CA ASN A 458 10.48 -21.86 -33.61
C ASN A 458 11.45 -20.79 -34.15
N LEU A 459 10.99 -19.94 -35.07
CA LEU A 459 11.83 -18.87 -35.64
C LEU A 459 12.43 -17.99 -34.53
N TYR A 460 11.61 -17.74 -33.50
CA TYR A 460 12.01 -17.16 -32.23
C TYR A 460 11.50 -18.06 -31.12
N SER A 461 12.40 -18.57 -30.29
CA SER A 461 12.07 -19.42 -29.13
C SER A 461 12.45 -18.69 -27.85
N PHE A 462 11.48 -18.40 -26.99
CA PHE A 462 11.72 -17.74 -25.70
C PHE A 462 11.75 -18.76 -24.57
N ARG A 463 12.68 -18.59 -23.62
CA ARG A 463 12.59 -19.26 -22.31
C ARG A 463 13.17 -18.39 -21.23
N MET A 464 12.27 -17.73 -20.53
CA MET A 464 12.58 -16.86 -19.42
C MET A 464 13.13 -17.64 -18.22
N ASP A 465 14.08 -17.01 -17.52
CA ASP A 465 14.66 -17.55 -16.29
C ASP A 465 13.59 -17.68 -15.20
N PRO A 466 13.56 -18.77 -14.41
CA PRO A 466 12.61 -18.94 -13.32
C PRO A 466 12.51 -17.77 -12.33
N ARG A 467 13.59 -16.97 -12.16
CA ARG A 467 13.59 -15.78 -11.31
C ARG A 467 12.65 -14.66 -11.79
N VAL A 468 12.22 -14.68 -13.05
CA VAL A 468 11.19 -13.78 -13.59
C VAL A 468 9.90 -13.82 -12.77
N ILE A 469 9.48 -15.02 -12.31
CA ILE A 469 8.27 -15.17 -11.48
C ILE A 469 8.36 -14.37 -10.18
N SER A 470 9.52 -14.37 -9.53
CA SER A 470 9.73 -13.57 -8.31
C SER A 470 9.69 -12.08 -8.60
N ALA A 471 10.20 -11.63 -9.74
CA ALA A 471 10.13 -10.23 -10.13
C ALA A 471 8.69 -9.78 -10.43
N LEU A 472 7.92 -10.59 -11.16
CA LEU A 472 6.49 -10.33 -11.44
C LEU A 472 5.66 -10.26 -10.14
N SER A 473 5.88 -11.20 -9.22
CA SER A 473 5.20 -11.19 -7.92
C SER A 473 5.57 -9.95 -7.08
N LEU A 474 6.84 -9.53 -7.09
CA LEU A 474 7.28 -8.30 -6.41
C LEU A 474 6.78 -7.02 -7.06
N ALA A 475 6.54 -7.04 -8.37
CA ALA A 475 5.97 -5.92 -9.12
C ALA A 475 4.47 -5.72 -8.81
N GLY A 476 3.75 -6.78 -8.44
CA GLY A 476 2.36 -6.73 -7.99
C GLY A 476 1.37 -7.49 -8.86
N PHE A 477 1.82 -8.31 -9.81
CA PHE A 477 0.91 -9.03 -10.71
C PHE A 477 0.05 -10.04 -9.95
N ASP A 478 -1.27 -9.96 -10.14
CA ASP A 478 -2.23 -10.94 -9.61
C ASP A 478 -2.57 -12.03 -10.63
N ALA A 479 -2.56 -11.68 -11.92
CA ALA A 479 -2.89 -12.58 -13.02
C ALA A 479 -2.08 -12.28 -14.28
N LEU A 480 -1.78 -13.31 -15.07
CA LEU A 480 -1.09 -13.18 -16.34
C LEU A 480 -1.76 -14.05 -17.40
N SER A 481 -1.97 -13.51 -18.59
CA SER A 481 -2.28 -14.33 -19.76
C SER A 481 -1.06 -15.19 -20.11
N VAL A 482 -1.31 -16.47 -20.37
CA VAL A 482 -0.33 -17.40 -20.93
C VAL A 482 -0.84 -18.00 -22.25
N ALA A 483 -1.96 -17.52 -22.77
CA ALA A 483 -2.53 -17.94 -24.05
C ALA A 483 -1.95 -17.09 -25.18
N ASN A 484 -0.75 -17.45 -25.63
CA ASN A 484 -0.06 -16.78 -26.74
C ASN A 484 0.75 -17.79 -27.57
N ASN A 485 1.26 -17.32 -28.70
CA ASN A 485 2.09 -18.08 -29.65
C ASN A 485 3.37 -18.66 -29.03
N HIS A 486 3.96 -17.98 -28.04
CA HIS A 486 5.28 -18.30 -27.50
C HIS A 486 5.29 -19.22 -26.28
N ILE A 487 4.17 -19.41 -25.57
CA ILE A 487 4.12 -20.20 -24.33
C ILE A 487 4.62 -21.65 -24.49
N GLY A 488 4.53 -22.17 -25.72
CA GLY A 488 4.94 -23.53 -26.08
C GLY A 488 6.36 -23.69 -26.61
N ASP A 489 7.16 -22.63 -26.66
CA ASP A 489 8.47 -22.62 -27.34
C ASP A 489 9.46 -23.69 -26.85
N TRP A 490 9.31 -24.13 -25.59
CA TRP A 490 10.14 -25.17 -24.98
C TRP A 490 9.39 -26.46 -24.62
N GLY A 491 8.25 -26.67 -25.29
CA GLY A 491 7.44 -27.89 -25.16
C GLY A 491 6.58 -27.94 -23.90
N LEU A 492 5.83 -29.04 -23.78
CA LEU A 492 4.81 -29.22 -22.72
C LEU A 492 5.39 -29.16 -21.30
N SER A 493 6.61 -29.68 -21.08
CA SER A 493 7.22 -29.68 -19.74
C SER A 493 7.63 -28.29 -19.27
N ALA A 494 8.09 -27.41 -20.18
CA ALA A 494 8.36 -26.02 -19.84
C ALA A 494 7.08 -25.24 -19.57
N PHE A 495 6.02 -25.50 -20.34
CA PHE A 495 4.72 -24.88 -20.10
C PHE A 495 4.11 -25.31 -18.76
N GLU A 496 4.12 -26.62 -18.46
CA GLU A 496 3.64 -27.12 -17.17
C GLU A 496 4.46 -26.57 -15.99
N ASP A 497 5.79 -26.49 -16.11
CA ASP A 497 6.65 -25.87 -15.12
C ASP A 497 6.31 -24.37 -14.93
N THR A 498 6.00 -23.65 -16.02
CA THR A 498 5.54 -22.26 -15.95
C THR A 498 4.25 -22.13 -15.15
N LEU A 499 3.25 -22.99 -15.42
CA LEU A 499 1.98 -23.02 -14.68
C LEU A 499 2.20 -23.29 -13.19
N ASN A 500 3.08 -24.24 -12.86
CA ASN A 500 3.42 -24.57 -11.47
C ASN A 500 4.06 -23.37 -10.75
N ARG A 501 5.00 -22.68 -11.40
CA ARG A 501 5.67 -21.53 -10.76
C ARG A 501 4.74 -20.35 -10.55
N LEU A 502 3.88 -20.05 -11.52
CA LEU A 502 2.86 -19.01 -11.38
C LEU A 502 1.95 -19.32 -10.19
N LYS A 503 1.44 -20.56 -10.13
CA LYS A 503 0.62 -21.05 -9.01
C LYS A 503 1.33 -20.93 -7.66
N ASP A 504 2.59 -21.35 -7.56
CA ASP A 504 3.38 -21.29 -6.33
C ASP A 504 3.67 -19.85 -5.87
N SER A 505 3.70 -18.89 -6.81
CA SER A 505 3.86 -17.47 -6.53
C SER A 505 2.55 -16.72 -6.23
N GLY A 506 1.40 -17.39 -6.37
CA GLY A 506 0.08 -16.79 -6.18
C GLY A 506 -0.45 -16.02 -7.40
N ILE A 507 0.24 -16.06 -8.54
CA ILE A 507 -0.19 -15.42 -9.79
C ILE A 507 -1.09 -16.38 -10.57
N LEU A 508 -2.27 -15.91 -10.98
CA LEU A 508 -3.20 -16.71 -11.77
C LEU A 508 -2.76 -16.80 -13.23
N ALA A 509 -2.52 -18.01 -13.73
CA ALA A 509 -2.33 -18.26 -15.15
C ALA A 509 -3.69 -18.27 -15.87
N VAL A 510 -3.87 -17.38 -16.84
CA VAL A 510 -5.13 -17.16 -17.56
C VAL A 510 -5.01 -17.65 -19.00
N GLY A 511 -6.04 -18.37 -19.47
CA GLY A 511 -6.12 -18.90 -20.84
C GLY A 511 -5.28 -20.14 -21.13
N GLY A 512 -4.50 -20.60 -20.15
CA GLY A 512 -3.76 -21.86 -20.18
C GLY A 512 -3.96 -22.68 -18.90
N GLY A 513 -3.77 -23.98 -19.00
CA GLY A 513 -3.96 -24.89 -17.86
C GLY A 513 -3.32 -26.25 -18.07
N TYR A 514 -3.39 -27.10 -17.04
CA TYR A 514 -2.83 -28.45 -17.08
C TYR A 514 -3.54 -29.38 -18.09
N ASN A 515 -4.70 -28.96 -18.57
CA ASN A 515 -5.49 -29.58 -19.64
C ASN A 515 -6.55 -28.60 -20.16
N GLY A 516 -7.27 -29.00 -21.21
CA GLY A 516 -8.25 -28.15 -21.88
C GLY A 516 -9.44 -27.78 -20.98
N VAL A 517 -9.74 -28.58 -19.96
CA VAL A 517 -10.79 -28.22 -18.98
C VAL A 517 -10.30 -27.13 -18.03
N ASP A 518 -9.06 -27.24 -17.55
CA ASP A 518 -8.45 -26.22 -16.69
C ASP A 518 -8.21 -24.90 -17.46
N ALA A 519 -7.76 -24.98 -18.71
CA ALA A 519 -7.62 -23.80 -19.59
C ALA A 519 -8.96 -23.08 -19.79
N ARG A 520 -10.07 -23.82 -19.94
CA ARG A 520 -11.44 -23.28 -20.08
C ARG A 520 -12.02 -22.74 -18.77
N THR A 521 -11.38 -23.00 -17.63
CA THR A 521 -11.89 -22.60 -16.33
C THR A 521 -11.59 -21.13 -16.07
N VAL A 522 -12.64 -20.31 -16.00
CA VAL A 522 -12.53 -18.90 -15.61
C VAL A 522 -11.78 -18.76 -14.29
N LYS A 523 -10.72 -17.96 -14.30
CA LYS A 523 -9.97 -17.62 -13.08
C LYS A 523 -10.65 -16.43 -12.44
N VAL A 524 -10.91 -16.48 -11.13
CA VAL A 524 -11.73 -15.46 -10.45
C VAL A 524 -10.94 -14.84 -9.32
N ILE A 525 -10.87 -13.51 -9.30
CA ILE A 525 -10.38 -12.72 -8.17
C ILE A 525 -11.57 -11.99 -7.57
N GLU A 526 -11.75 -12.11 -6.25
CA GLU A 526 -12.75 -11.33 -5.51
C GLU A 526 -12.05 -10.25 -4.69
N ARG A 527 -12.43 -8.99 -4.93
CA ARG A 527 -11.98 -7.80 -4.20
C ARG A 527 -13.19 -6.93 -3.93
N ASN A 528 -13.27 -6.39 -2.72
CA ASN A 528 -14.43 -5.60 -2.28
C ASN A 528 -15.79 -6.28 -2.57
N GLY A 529 -15.87 -7.61 -2.52
CA GLY A 529 -17.11 -8.37 -2.81
C GLY A 529 -17.60 -8.33 -4.26
N ILE A 530 -16.76 -7.91 -5.21
CA ILE A 530 -16.96 -7.99 -6.66
C ILE A 530 -16.09 -9.12 -7.20
N LYS A 531 -16.67 -10.01 -8.00
CA LYS A 531 -15.98 -11.12 -8.66
C LYS A 531 -15.57 -10.72 -10.06
N ILE A 532 -14.27 -10.66 -10.29
CA ILE A 532 -13.70 -10.44 -11.63
C ILE A 532 -13.22 -11.76 -12.18
N GLY A 533 -13.81 -12.17 -13.29
CA GLY A 533 -13.41 -13.34 -14.05
C GLY A 533 -12.39 -12.99 -15.11
N PHE A 534 -11.45 -13.89 -15.35
CA PHE A 534 -10.44 -13.78 -16.40
C PHE A 534 -10.47 -15.04 -17.27
N LEU A 535 -10.57 -14.84 -18.58
CA LEU A 535 -10.31 -15.82 -19.62
C LEU A 535 -9.25 -15.28 -20.57
N GLY A 536 -8.48 -16.17 -21.18
CA GLY A 536 -7.44 -15.83 -22.14
C GLY A 536 -7.56 -16.73 -23.37
N PHE A 537 -7.39 -16.18 -24.56
CA PHE A 537 -7.41 -16.92 -25.82
C PHE A 537 -6.22 -16.52 -26.69
N SER A 538 -5.68 -17.46 -27.45
CA SER A 538 -4.74 -17.18 -28.52
C SER A 538 -5.44 -17.36 -29.87
N ASP A 539 -5.37 -16.35 -30.73
CA ASP A 539 -5.73 -16.49 -32.14
C ASP A 539 -4.52 -16.82 -33.02
N VAL A 540 -3.33 -16.58 -32.49
CA VAL A 540 -2.05 -16.82 -33.18
C VAL A 540 -1.30 -17.88 -32.42
N GLY A 541 -1.33 -19.13 -32.90
CA GLY A 541 -0.49 -20.24 -32.44
C GLY A 541 -0.36 -20.47 -30.91
N PRO A 542 0.47 -21.45 -30.52
CA PRO A 542 0.76 -22.62 -31.32
C PRO A 542 -0.48 -23.54 -31.33
N SER A 543 -1.02 -23.84 -32.51
CA SER A 543 -2.24 -24.67 -32.65
C SER A 543 -2.10 -26.08 -32.08
N TRP A 544 -0.87 -26.57 -31.94
CA TRP A 544 -0.60 -27.87 -31.34
C TRP A 544 -0.76 -27.90 -29.81
N LEU A 545 -0.90 -26.74 -29.14
CA LEU A 545 -1.22 -26.67 -27.71
C LEU A 545 -2.72 -26.54 -27.43
N SER A 546 -3.55 -26.27 -28.43
CA SER A 546 -4.94 -25.89 -28.20
C SER A 546 -5.82 -27.07 -27.71
N GLU A 547 -6.59 -26.83 -26.64
CA GLU A 547 -7.69 -27.67 -26.10
C GLU A 547 -7.42 -29.17 -25.86
N LYS A 548 -6.19 -29.58 -25.52
CA LYS A 548 -5.89 -31.00 -25.25
C LYS A 548 -6.51 -31.47 -23.93
N GLU A 549 -7.37 -32.49 -23.99
CA GLU A 549 -8.11 -32.99 -22.80
C GLU A 549 -7.23 -33.50 -21.66
N ASN A 550 -6.03 -34.02 -21.95
CA ASN A 550 -5.18 -34.70 -20.96
C ASN A 550 -3.74 -34.15 -20.91
N LEU A 551 -3.46 -33.01 -21.54
CA LEU A 551 -2.13 -32.41 -21.60
C LEU A 551 -2.22 -30.89 -21.43
N PRO A 552 -1.16 -30.24 -20.90
CA PRO A 552 -1.11 -28.79 -20.83
C PRO A 552 -1.54 -28.13 -22.14
N SER A 553 -2.45 -27.18 -22.05
CA SER A 553 -3.07 -26.55 -23.23
C SER A 553 -3.47 -25.11 -22.98
N ILE A 554 -3.70 -24.41 -24.09
CA ILE A 554 -4.25 -23.05 -24.14
C ILE A 554 -5.61 -23.06 -24.83
N LEU A 555 -6.38 -21.98 -24.65
CA LEU A 555 -7.58 -21.76 -25.43
C LEU A 555 -7.27 -21.03 -26.75
N SER A 556 -7.91 -21.49 -27.82
CA SER A 556 -7.89 -20.89 -29.13
C SER A 556 -9.11 -19.99 -29.33
N ALA A 557 -8.89 -18.79 -29.87
CA ALA A 557 -9.99 -17.92 -30.29
C ALA A 557 -10.80 -18.52 -31.46
N SER A 558 -10.24 -19.53 -32.15
CA SER A 558 -10.92 -20.30 -33.20
C SER A 558 -11.68 -21.53 -32.68
N ASP A 559 -11.71 -21.78 -31.35
CA ASP A 559 -12.54 -22.85 -30.78
C ASP A 559 -14.02 -22.61 -31.17
N PRO A 560 -14.73 -23.57 -31.79
CA PRO A 560 -16.15 -23.43 -32.11
C PRO A 560 -17.04 -23.10 -30.89
N GLN A 561 -16.55 -23.40 -29.68
CA GLN A 561 -17.19 -23.08 -28.41
C GLN A 561 -16.81 -21.71 -27.84
N PHE A 562 -16.02 -20.88 -28.51
CA PHE A 562 -15.54 -19.56 -28.06
C PHE A 562 -16.63 -18.74 -27.34
N LYS A 563 -17.74 -18.46 -28.04
CA LYS A 563 -18.89 -17.72 -27.49
C LYS A 563 -19.53 -18.44 -26.29
N LYS A 564 -19.63 -19.76 -26.34
CA LYS A 564 -20.23 -20.57 -25.26
C LYS A 564 -19.36 -20.54 -24.00
N ILE A 565 -18.04 -20.66 -24.14
CA ILE A 565 -17.09 -20.63 -23.02
C ILE A 565 -17.18 -19.27 -22.30
N ILE A 566 -17.16 -18.17 -23.07
CA ILE A 566 -17.30 -16.81 -22.53
C ILE A 566 -18.65 -16.64 -21.84
N ASN A 567 -19.74 -17.08 -22.48
CA ASN A 567 -21.08 -16.97 -21.90
C ASN A 567 -21.24 -17.77 -20.60
N ASP A 568 -20.67 -18.97 -20.52
CA ASP A 568 -20.73 -19.81 -19.32
C ASP A 568 -19.83 -19.26 -18.19
N ALA A 569 -18.75 -18.56 -18.52
CA ALA A 569 -17.90 -17.85 -17.56
C ALA A 569 -18.56 -16.58 -17.03
N ALA A 570 -19.14 -15.76 -17.91
CA ALA A 570 -19.79 -14.50 -17.56
C ALA A 570 -20.90 -14.68 -16.52
N LYS A 571 -21.63 -15.81 -16.57
CA LYS A 571 -22.68 -16.15 -15.58
C LYS A 571 -22.17 -16.37 -14.15
N LYS A 572 -20.85 -16.53 -13.95
CA LYS A 572 -20.24 -16.89 -12.66
C LYS A 572 -19.59 -15.71 -11.94
N VAL A 573 -19.50 -14.56 -12.60
CA VAL A 573 -18.74 -13.40 -12.16
C VAL A 573 -19.56 -12.13 -12.37
N ASP A 574 -19.15 -11.04 -11.73
CA ASP A 574 -19.80 -9.74 -11.87
C ASP A 574 -19.31 -9.04 -13.14
N HIS A 575 -17.99 -9.08 -13.39
CA HIS A 575 -17.39 -8.66 -14.65
C HIS A 575 -16.45 -9.73 -15.18
N LEU A 576 -16.47 -9.95 -16.50
CA LEU A 576 -15.58 -10.86 -17.19
C LEU A 576 -14.62 -10.08 -18.08
N VAL A 577 -13.32 -10.24 -17.82
CA VAL A 577 -12.21 -9.82 -18.66
C VAL A 577 -11.84 -10.97 -19.59
N VAL A 578 -11.73 -10.69 -20.88
CA VAL A 578 -11.23 -11.64 -21.89
C VAL A 578 -9.97 -11.05 -22.52
N SER A 579 -8.83 -11.67 -22.22
CA SER A 579 -7.56 -11.36 -22.89
C SER A 579 -7.46 -12.16 -24.19
N ILE A 580 -7.06 -11.54 -25.30
CA ILE A 580 -6.89 -12.21 -26.59
C ILE A 580 -5.55 -11.82 -27.22
N HIS A 581 -4.72 -12.80 -27.52
CA HIS A 581 -3.47 -12.62 -28.25
C HIS A 581 -3.75 -12.81 -29.75
N PHE A 582 -3.90 -11.71 -30.50
CA PHE A 582 -4.48 -11.68 -31.84
C PHE A 582 -4.06 -10.45 -32.67
N GLY A 583 -4.34 -10.46 -33.97
CA GLY A 583 -3.97 -9.37 -34.87
C GLY A 583 -2.72 -9.68 -35.69
N GLU A 584 -2.17 -8.64 -36.30
CA GLU A 584 -1.01 -8.75 -37.18
C GLU A 584 0.13 -7.93 -36.60
N GLU A 585 1.35 -8.50 -36.57
CA GLU A 585 2.51 -7.83 -35.97
C GLU A 585 2.75 -6.44 -36.60
N TYR A 586 2.97 -5.47 -35.72
CA TYR A 586 3.35 -4.08 -36.01
C TYR A 586 2.32 -3.26 -36.80
N GLN A 587 1.08 -3.73 -36.91
CA GLN A 587 -0.01 -2.91 -37.46
C GLN A 587 -0.55 -1.98 -36.36
N PRO A 588 -0.71 -0.66 -36.64
CA PRO A 588 -1.18 0.30 -35.64
C PRO A 588 -2.71 0.36 -35.50
N GLU A 589 -3.44 -0.41 -36.30
CA GLU A 589 -4.91 -0.41 -36.32
C GLU A 589 -5.43 -1.84 -36.29
N ALA A 590 -6.45 -2.06 -35.46
CA ALA A 590 -7.04 -3.38 -35.30
C ALA A 590 -7.65 -3.91 -36.61
N THR A 591 -7.31 -5.16 -36.94
CA THR A 591 -7.83 -5.88 -38.10
C THR A 591 -9.32 -6.20 -37.96
N GLN A 592 -9.99 -6.45 -39.09
CA GLN A 592 -11.39 -6.87 -39.10
C GLN A 592 -11.63 -8.13 -38.24
N ARG A 593 -10.68 -9.06 -38.21
CA ARG A 593 -10.77 -10.29 -37.42
C ARG A 593 -10.70 -10.01 -35.91
N GLN A 594 -9.82 -9.12 -35.47
CA GLN A 594 -9.77 -8.68 -34.07
C GLN A 594 -11.11 -8.05 -33.65
N ARG A 595 -11.67 -7.15 -34.47
CA ARG A 595 -12.98 -6.54 -34.20
C ARG A 595 -14.09 -7.58 -34.08
N GLU A 596 -14.15 -8.53 -35.00
CA GLU A 596 -15.15 -9.61 -34.98
C GLU A 596 -15.05 -10.48 -33.72
N LEU A 597 -13.84 -10.85 -33.30
CA LEU A 597 -13.61 -11.65 -32.09
C LEU A 597 -13.94 -10.86 -30.81
N ALA A 598 -13.50 -9.60 -30.72
CA ALA A 598 -13.76 -8.75 -29.56
C ALA A 598 -15.26 -8.44 -29.41
N HIS A 599 -15.95 -8.07 -30.51
CA HIS A 599 -17.40 -7.87 -30.51
C HIS A 599 -18.15 -9.15 -30.16
N ALA A 600 -17.72 -10.31 -30.70
CA ALA A 600 -18.28 -11.61 -30.36
C ALA A 600 -18.13 -11.97 -28.87
N ALA A 601 -17.01 -11.59 -28.25
CA ALA A 601 -16.76 -11.81 -26.83
C ALA A 601 -17.65 -10.91 -25.95
N ILE A 602 -17.77 -9.62 -26.27
CA ILE A 602 -18.69 -8.71 -25.59
C ILE A 602 -20.14 -9.21 -25.74
N ASP A 603 -20.55 -9.60 -26.95
CA ASP A 603 -21.88 -10.14 -27.23
C ASP A 603 -22.17 -11.44 -26.46
N ALA A 604 -21.14 -12.21 -26.11
CA ALA A 604 -21.26 -13.42 -25.30
C ALA A 604 -21.33 -13.14 -23.79
N GLY A 605 -21.03 -11.92 -23.34
CA GLY A 605 -21.14 -11.49 -21.94
C GLY A 605 -19.84 -11.00 -21.30
N ALA A 606 -18.74 -10.88 -22.06
CA ALA A 606 -17.56 -10.18 -21.58
C ALA A 606 -17.84 -8.68 -21.41
N ARG A 607 -17.12 -8.02 -20.50
CA ARG A 607 -17.23 -6.58 -20.27
C ARG A 607 -15.98 -5.81 -20.68
N ILE A 608 -14.82 -6.46 -20.59
CA ILE A 608 -13.51 -5.88 -20.89
C ILE A 608 -12.78 -6.86 -21.81
N ILE A 609 -12.30 -6.39 -22.96
CA ILE A 609 -11.42 -7.14 -23.86
C ILE A 609 -10.05 -6.48 -23.82
N ILE A 610 -8.99 -7.27 -23.62
CA ILE A 610 -7.61 -6.79 -23.59
C ILE A 610 -6.79 -7.54 -24.64
N GLY A 611 -6.31 -6.80 -25.62
CA GLY A 611 -5.53 -7.31 -26.75
C GLY A 611 -4.03 -7.29 -26.51
N HIS A 612 -3.35 -8.25 -27.15
CA HIS A 612 -1.90 -8.44 -27.18
C HIS A 612 -1.52 -9.02 -28.55
N HIS A 613 -0.21 -9.11 -28.86
CA HIS A 613 0.41 -9.68 -30.08
C HIS A 613 0.97 -8.67 -31.09
N PRO A 614 0.26 -7.58 -31.48
CA PRO A 614 0.79 -6.66 -32.49
C PRO A 614 2.12 -5.99 -32.11
N HIS A 615 2.54 -6.06 -30.83
CA HIS A 615 3.74 -5.41 -30.27
C HIS A 615 3.75 -3.89 -30.37
N VAL A 616 2.63 -3.30 -30.80
CA VAL A 616 2.37 -1.86 -30.85
C VAL A 616 0.99 -1.60 -30.25
N ALA A 617 0.79 -0.42 -29.70
CA ALA A 617 -0.52 -0.02 -29.19
C ALA A 617 -1.53 0.17 -30.35
N GLU A 618 -2.73 -0.39 -30.19
CA GLU A 618 -3.88 -0.20 -31.09
C GLU A 618 -4.99 0.56 -30.37
N GLU A 619 -6.07 0.91 -31.08
CA GLU A 619 -7.10 1.78 -30.53
C GLU A 619 -7.98 1.15 -29.44
N VAL A 620 -8.55 1.99 -28.57
CA VAL A 620 -9.55 1.60 -27.58
C VAL A 620 -10.96 1.91 -28.10
N GLU A 621 -11.84 0.90 -28.11
CA GLU A 621 -13.22 1.00 -28.55
C GLU A 621 -14.20 0.76 -27.38
N LYS A 622 -15.25 1.59 -27.29
CA LYS A 622 -16.42 1.31 -26.45
C LYS A 622 -17.50 0.62 -27.28
N TYR A 623 -17.85 -0.62 -26.95
CA TYR A 623 -18.81 -1.42 -27.69
C TYR A 623 -19.87 -2.03 -26.75
N LYS A 624 -21.16 -1.70 -26.96
CA LYS A 624 -22.31 -2.18 -26.16
C LYS A 624 -22.11 -2.07 -24.64
N GLY A 625 -21.46 -0.99 -24.22
CA GLY A 625 -21.12 -0.70 -22.82
C GLY A 625 -19.84 -1.38 -22.33
N GLY A 626 -19.31 -2.37 -23.04
CA GLY A 626 -17.97 -2.90 -22.78
C GLY A 626 -16.85 -2.00 -23.33
N VAL A 627 -15.64 -2.30 -22.91
CA VAL A 627 -14.40 -1.66 -23.37
C VAL A 627 -13.55 -2.70 -24.05
N ILE A 628 -12.97 -2.33 -25.19
CA ILE A 628 -12.07 -3.16 -25.98
C ILE A 628 -10.80 -2.36 -26.17
N ASP A 629 -9.70 -2.90 -25.69
CA ASP A 629 -8.37 -2.49 -26.09
C ASP A 629 -7.84 -3.54 -27.06
N TYR A 630 -7.55 -3.16 -28.30
CA TYR A 630 -7.19 -4.13 -29.35
C TYR A 630 -5.72 -4.57 -29.27
N SER A 631 -4.85 -3.78 -28.64
CA SER A 631 -3.48 -4.16 -28.33
C SER A 631 -2.88 -3.13 -27.38
N LEU A 632 -2.42 -3.58 -26.22
CA LEU A 632 -1.64 -2.75 -25.29
C LEU A 632 -0.17 -2.56 -25.75
N GLY A 633 0.26 -3.24 -26.81
CA GLY A 633 1.66 -3.22 -27.26
C GLY A 633 2.64 -3.86 -26.26
N ASN A 634 3.90 -3.46 -26.35
CA ASN A 634 4.97 -4.00 -25.49
C ASN A 634 5.06 -3.24 -24.15
N PHE A 635 5.04 -3.98 -23.03
CA PHE A 635 5.39 -3.42 -21.73
C PHE A 635 6.88 -3.59 -21.41
N ILE A 636 7.40 -4.82 -21.54
CA ILE A 636 8.83 -5.15 -21.42
C ILE A 636 9.20 -6.10 -22.56
N PHE A 637 9.94 -5.61 -23.56
CA PHE A 637 10.30 -6.40 -24.74
C PHE A 637 11.54 -5.85 -25.46
N ASP A 638 12.36 -6.72 -26.06
CA ASP A 638 13.62 -6.35 -26.71
C ASP A 638 13.49 -5.98 -28.21
N GLN A 639 12.50 -5.17 -28.57
CA GLN A 639 12.25 -4.75 -29.96
C GLN A 639 12.52 -3.24 -30.20
N PRO A 640 13.78 -2.76 -30.14
CA PRO A 640 14.11 -1.33 -30.23
C PRO A 640 14.17 -0.78 -31.66
N PHE A 641 13.54 -1.43 -32.64
CA PHE A 641 13.69 -1.06 -34.05
C PHE A 641 12.73 0.05 -34.50
N SER A 642 11.67 0.36 -33.74
CA SER A 642 10.81 1.51 -33.97
C SER A 642 10.39 2.18 -32.65
N LYS A 643 9.79 3.37 -32.74
CA LYS A 643 9.25 4.06 -31.57
C LYS A 643 8.03 3.31 -31.04
N GLU A 644 7.18 2.86 -31.96
CA GLU A 644 5.91 2.21 -31.72
C GLU A 644 6.10 0.91 -30.92
N THR A 645 7.14 0.12 -31.22
CA THR A 645 7.45 -1.12 -30.48
C THR A 645 8.14 -0.88 -29.13
N MET A 646 8.61 0.35 -28.89
CA MET A 646 9.19 0.81 -27.63
C MET A 646 8.19 1.61 -26.79
N THR A 647 6.95 1.72 -27.25
CA THR A 647 5.82 2.32 -26.54
C THR A 647 4.71 1.30 -26.38
N GLY A 648 4.00 1.38 -25.27
CA GLY A 648 2.82 0.57 -25.01
C GLY A 648 1.82 1.37 -24.19
N ASP A 649 0.64 0.80 -24.02
CA ASP A 649 -0.41 1.38 -23.22
C ASP A 649 -0.56 0.65 -21.88
N VAL A 650 -0.98 1.43 -20.90
CA VAL A 650 -1.45 0.99 -19.60
C VAL A 650 -2.91 1.41 -19.51
N LEU A 651 -3.79 0.42 -19.40
CA LEU A 651 -5.22 0.67 -19.26
C LEU A 651 -5.62 0.45 -17.81
N GLU A 652 -6.12 1.50 -17.17
CA GLU A 652 -6.73 1.44 -15.84
C GLU A 652 -8.25 1.55 -15.98
N ILE A 653 -8.97 0.62 -15.34
CA ILE A 653 -10.43 0.60 -15.32
C ILE A 653 -10.90 0.59 -13.87
N ILE A 654 -11.68 1.59 -13.50
CA ILE A 654 -12.39 1.61 -12.22
C ILE A 654 -13.81 1.14 -12.48
N LEU A 655 -14.28 0.18 -11.69
CA LEU A 655 -15.60 -0.42 -11.87
C LEU A 655 -16.28 -0.72 -10.54
N ASP A 656 -17.61 -0.69 -10.54
CA ASP A 656 -18.45 -1.20 -9.45
C ASP A 656 -18.91 -2.64 -9.77
N LYS A 657 -19.84 -3.22 -9.00
CA LYS A 657 -20.34 -4.58 -9.25
C LYS A 657 -21.08 -4.76 -10.59
N THR A 658 -21.56 -3.69 -11.19
CA THR A 658 -22.45 -3.65 -12.35
C THR A 658 -21.92 -2.77 -13.50
N ASN A 659 -21.23 -1.66 -13.22
CA ASN A 659 -20.79 -0.73 -14.24
C ASN A 659 -19.26 -0.59 -14.30
N LEU A 660 -18.77 -0.24 -15.49
CA LEU A 660 -17.45 0.34 -15.66
C LEU A 660 -17.62 1.84 -15.43
N LEU A 661 -16.94 2.38 -14.43
CA LEU A 661 -17.07 3.77 -13.99
C LEU A 661 -16.09 4.67 -14.73
N GLU A 662 -14.82 4.28 -14.77
CA GLU A 662 -13.75 5.03 -15.43
C GLU A 662 -12.86 4.10 -16.24
N VAL A 663 -12.30 4.64 -17.32
CA VAL A 663 -11.39 3.95 -18.23
C VAL A 663 -10.32 4.97 -18.60
N ASN A 664 -9.14 4.82 -18.01
CA ASN A 664 -8.01 5.72 -18.15
C ASN A 664 -6.93 4.99 -18.93
N GLN A 665 -6.47 5.59 -20.02
CA GLN A 665 -5.37 5.07 -20.83
C GLN A 665 -4.17 5.97 -20.61
N SER A 666 -3.02 5.37 -20.31
CA SER A 666 -1.74 6.06 -20.17
C SER A 666 -0.70 5.38 -21.03
N GLN A 667 0.24 6.14 -21.58
CA GLN A 667 1.34 5.58 -22.35
C GLN A 667 2.56 5.31 -21.48
N VAL A 668 3.21 4.18 -21.75
CA VAL A 668 4.55 3.88 -21.26
C VAL A 668 5.53 3.84 -22.42
N SER A 669 6.76 4.26 -22.15
CA SER A 669 7.88 4.10 -23.07
C SER A 669 9.02 3.37 -22.38
N GLN A 670 9.65 2.46 -23.11
CA GLN A 670 10.82 1.73 -22.65
C GLN A 670 12.09 2.54 -22.96
N ASN A 671 13.00 2.61 -21.99
CA ASN A 671 14.34 3.15 -22.24
C ASN A 671 15.22 2.14 -23.03
N ASN A 672 16.47 2.53 -23.33
CA ASN A 672 17.42 1.66 -24.04
C ASN A 672 17.82 0.37 -23.27
N TYR A 673 17.39 0.23 -22.01
CA TYR A 673 17.58 -0.96 -21.18
C TYR A 673 16.29 -1.79 -21.04
N PHE A 674 15.25 -1.46 -21.81
CA PHE A 674 13.93 -2.10 -21.76
C PHE A 674 13.24 -1.96 -20.41
N GLN A 675 13.49 -0.84 -19.71
CA GLN A 675 12.76 -0.47 -18.50
C GLN A 675 11.64 0.50 -18.89
N PRO A 676 10.36 0.13 -18.74
CA PRO A 676 9.24 1.03 -18.98
C PRO A 676 9.19 2.18 -17.95
N SER A 677 8.63 3.30 -18.37
CA SER A 677 8.22 4.43 -17.52
C SER A 677 7.03 5.13 -18.16
N LEU A 678 6.15 5.75 -17.35
CA LEU A 678 5.07 6.59 -17.89
C LEU A 678 5.65 7.73 -18.72
N VAL A 679 5.01 8.01 -19.85
CA VAL A 679 5.33 9.19 -20.66
C VAL A 679 4.71 10.41 -19.97
N GLU A 680 5.53 11.36 -19.53
CA GLU A 680 5.03 12.64 -19.02
C GLU A 680 4.40 13.43 -20.17
N GLU A 681 3.12 13.81 -20.03
CA GLU A 681 2.52 14.78 -20.95
C GLU A 681 3.30 16.09 -20.85
N SER A 682 4.05 16.42 -21.88
CA SER A 682 4.62 17.76 -22.02
C SER A 682 3.44 18.72 -22.15
N GLY A 683 3.16 19.48 -21.10
CA GLY A 683 2.17 20.56 -21.14
C GLY A 683 2.51 21.54 -22.25
N GLU A 684 1.66 21.58 -23.28
CA GLU A 684 1.56 22.71 -24.21
C GLU A 684 0.49 23.69 -23.75
#